data_AF-A0A3M1M9S1-F1
#
_entry.id   AF-A0A3M1M9S1-F1
#
_cell.length_a   1.000
_cell.length_b   1.000
_cell.length_c   1.000
_cell.angle_alpha   90.00
_cell.angle_beta   90.00
_cell.angle_gamma   90.00
#
_symmetry.space_group_name_H-M   'P 1'
#
loop_
_entity.id
_entity.type
_entity.pdbx_description
1 polymer ?
#
loop_
_entity_poly.entity_id
_entity_poly.type
_entity_poly.pdbx_seq_one_letter_code
_entity_poly.pdbx_strand_id
1 'polypeptide(L)'
;MLFCRSDIHPQRIPLVHLELSIAADFTAQPLEPLLTWWLERLGVRPRFALAQYDQVEQTLLAERNVFRSSDAGWNLILLRRSRCALERLDGLAQAFHAAARGSERNWGVVVLDDLVDGDSTAQRSPTVWHVAQQLVDRLADIPNVHVWSSRDIDRIYPTDTVVDPIAAQAGDIPFSMEYHWAIATFLTRQLHARLRRPYKVIATDCDNTLWGGVVGEVGPGQLEFSARHLAWQRALVQCAESGMLVCLCSQNNPGDVWQVFEQCPEMRLQRKHLVASQINWLPKPEKLCRLAEELGVGLDSFLFVDDSPLEIAQVRAQLPMVTSVPFPVAGGGNPGSSESPPVTVWLRHLWPLDRHAVTNADQQRTESMRREATRRRYRKQFSTLREFWQSLDLCVEFADLDSQHVERAAQLCQRTNQMNMSLRRHSAGQLSDLAVRPSWQAWTVVARDRFGDYGQTGLMVVEYASDHARVDTFLLSCRALGRTVEFQMLRELGRRALQHGRDTVRIDVVAGPRNQPARAVVELLAGRAVTGEGWVDIAAHRLAQLDPMEAAELCARAAEVSSPSDASADEHPAPAAPASSGTSSLPQGSSPAAGQGPAEYTDLRWIERIPGAFHSVARIQQEWKGSAPAVQRRHGQYSPPRTDLERVLVDACEQVVHLKQVGVEDAFRDLGLTSIQLVLLHSRMCNALHADLPITDFFAASTLRQLAQVIERSASQPGGHAADQPGPLAEPVAIVGMAGRFPGAEDVDAFWRNLAAGIESIVDLADDQLNLPADSPWRRRPDLVRRSAHLDQADAFDAAFFGIFPREAQLMDPQHRVLLECGWHALEDAGYCPDDVAGLVGVFAGCYMNTYALASLATRPELLRRLGDSFFGGELPAELGFDKDYLATRLAFFLDLKGPAVTVQTACSTSLVAIIQACQALQNRQCDMALAGGVTIRFPQRRGYVYTEGSIVSPDGHCRAFDADARGTVFGDGAGMVVLKRLEDARRDGDHIYAVVRGWGINNDGHRKVSYPAPSPDGQAAAIVAALQSAGLSAESISYIEAHGTGTSLGDPIEVSALTAAFRRWTSRTGFCGIGSVKTNIGHLDVAAGVTGVIKVCQALRHEMLPATLHFRRPNPNIDFDRTPFYVVAESQPWPRSQRQEGGDASTAAV
;
A
#
# COMPACT_ATOMS: atom_id res chain seq x y z
N MET A 1 23.98 36.70 14.39
CA MET A 1 22.54 36.83 14.09
C MET A 1 22.38 37.04 12.59
N LEU A 2 21.26 36.58 12.01
CA LEU A 2 20.89 36.54 10.58
C LEU A 2 21.41 35.29 9.83
N PHE A 3 20.48 34.55 9.23
CA PHE A 3 20.57 33.20 8.61
C PHE A 3 20.41 31.96 9.50
N CYS A 4 19.36 31.96 10.33
CA CYS A 4 18.59 30.76 10.66
C CYS A 4 17.09 31.13 10.59
N ARG A 5 16.62 31.46 9.37
CA ARG A 5 15.21 31.42 9.01
C ARG A 5 15.10 30.66 7.70
N SER A 6 15.24 29.34 7.80
CA SER A 6 14.39 28.47 7.00
C SER A 6 13.15 28.27 7.87
N ASP A 7 12.03 28.87 7.47
CA ASP A 7 10.72 28.69 8.07
C ASP A 7 10.26 27.23 7.90
N ILE A 8 10.85 26.35 8.70
CA ILE A 8 10.29 25.05 9.03
C ILE A 8 10.01 25.18 10.53
N HIS A 9 8.75 25.35 10.91
CA HIS A 9 8.35 25.16 12.29
C HIS A 9 8.92 23.79 12.75
N PRO A 10 9.85 23.72 13.70
CA PRO A 10 10.63 22.50 13.97
C PRO A 10 9.83 21.35 14.60
N GLN A 11 8.53 21.55 14.84
CA GLN A 11 7.59 20.54 15.36
C GLN A 11 6.38 20.33 14.46
N ARG A 12 6.42 20.89 13.26
CA ARG A 12 5.44 20.71 12.22
C ARG A 12 6.24 20.34 10.99
N ILE A 13 6.56 19.05 10.89
CA ILE A 13 7.25 18.50 9.72
C ILE A 13 6.18 18.31 8.63
N PRO A 14 6.38 18.84 7.41
CA PRO A 14 5.48 18.54 6.31
C PRO A 14 5.47 17.02 6.11
N LEU A 15 4.29 16.44 5.92
CA LEU A 15 4.17 14.99 5.77
C LEU A 15 5.09 14.50 4.65
N VAL A 16 6.05 13.65 5.01
CA VAL A 16 6.94 13.02 4.04
C VAL A 16 6.27 11.75 3.56
N HIS A 17 6.12 11.61 2.24
CA HIS A 17 5.71 10.35 1.65
C HIS A 17 6.89 9.39 1.67
N LEU A 18 6.71 8.22 2.29
CA LEU A 18 7.70 7.16 2.32
C LEU A 18 7.09 5.91 1.67
N GLU A 19 7.72 5.40 0.63
CA GLU A 19 7.35 4.10 0.10
C GLU A 19 7.99 2.99 0.95
N LEU A 20 7.15 2.09 1.46
CA LEU A 20 7.55 0.95 2.28
C LEU A 20 7.20 -0.34 1.55
N SER A 21 8.21 -0.98 0.98
CA SER A 21 8.04 -2.24 0.27
C SER A 21 8.32 -3.40 1.21
N ILE A 22 7.37 -4.31 1.41
CA ILE A 22 7.49 -5.41 2.37
C ILE A 22 7.31 -6.74 1.64
N ALA A 23 8.28 -7.65 1.75
CA ALA A 23 8.12 -9.06 1.41
C ALA A 23 8.30 -9.92 2.65
N ALA A 24 7.51 -10.98 2.74
CA ALA A 24 7.60 -11.95 3.82
C ALA A 24 7.33 -13.36 3.30
N ASP A 25 7.91 -14.35 3.96
CA ASP A 25 7.59 -15.77 3.75
C ASP A 25 6.38 -16.23 4.59
N PHE A 26 5.56 -15.29 5.06
CA PHE A 26 4.28 -15.47 5.75
C PHE A 26 3.35 -14.27 5.48
N THR A 27 2.10 -14.33 5.93
CA THR A 27 1.12 -13.24 5.76
C THR A 27 1.47 -12.03 6.65
N ALA A 28 2.16 -11.02 6.10
CA ALA A 28 2.61 -9.83 6.82
C ALA A 28 1.58 -8.67 6.89
N GLN A 29 0.39 -8.83 6.30
CA GLN A 29 -0.66 -7.80 6.26
C GLN A 29 -1.05 -7.22 7.64
N PRO A 30 -1.05 -7.97 8.76
CA PRO A 30 -1.35 -7.40 10.08
C PRO A 30 -0.39 -6.28 10.55
N LEU A 31 0.80 -6.15 9.95
CA LEU A 31 1.76 -5.08 10.30
C LEU A 31 1.36 -3.72 9.72
N GLU A 32 0.62 -3.69 8.62
CA GLU A 32 0.27 -2.46 7.91
C GLU A 32 -0.45 -1.41 8.79
N PRO A 33 -1.56 -1.73 9.49
CA PRO A 33 -2.24 -0.74 10.35
C PRO A 33 -1.36 -0.30 11.52
N LEU A 34 -0.52 -1.19 12.07
CA LEU A 34 0.36 -0.91 13.20
C LEU A 34 1.51 0.02 12.81
N LEU A 35 2.11 -0.23 11.64
CA LEU A 35 3.14 0.63 11.05
C LEU A 35 2.53 1.97 10.65
N THR A 36 1.35 1.98 10.05
CA THR A 36 0.63 3.22 9.69
C THR A 36 0.44 4.12 10.90
N TRP A 37 -0.07 3.57 12.00
CA TRP A 37 -0.28 4.31 13.25
C TRP A 37 0.94 5.04 13.76
N TRP A 38 2.06 4.31 13.73
CA TRP A 38 3.33 4.73 14.26
C TRP A 38 4.01 5.73 13.33
N LEU A 39 3.95 5.48 12.02
CA LEU A 39 4.54 6.34 11.00
C LEU A 39 3.78 7.65 10.85
N GLU A 40 2.45 7.63 10.88
CA GLU A 40 1.64 8.85 10.90
C GLU A 40 1.96 9.70 12.13
N ARG A 41 2.14 9.06 13.29
CA ARG A 41 2.63 9.73 14.51
C ARG A 41 4.03 10.31 14.34
N LEU A 42 4.87 9.73 13.50
CA LEU A 42 6.19 10.29 13.15
C LEU A 42 6.12 11.39 12.07
N GLY A 43 4.92 11.75 11.58
CA GLY A 43 4.75 12.71 10.49
C GLY A 43 5.13 12.15 9.13
N VAL A 44 5.08 10.82 8.98
CA VAL A 44 5.38 10.09 7.75
C VAL A 44 4.09 9.47 7.22
N ARG A 45 3.79 9.68 5.93
CA ARG A 45 2.69 8.99 5.25
C ARG A 45 3.25 7.79 4.49
N PRO A 46 3.11 6.57 5.01
CA PRO A 46 3.57 5.39 4.30
C PRO A 46 2.70 5.11 3.07
N ARG A 47 3.33 4.71 1.96
CA ARG A 47 2.68 3.97 0.87
C ARG A 47 3.22 2.55 0.91
N PHE A 48 2.36 1.58 1.18
CA PHE A 48 2.78 0.18 1.28
C PHE A 48 2.77 -0.51 -0.08
N ALA A 49 3.82 -1.26 -0.36
CA ALA A 49 3.89 -2.19 -1.49
C ALA A 49 4.22 -3.59 -0.95
N LEU A 50 3.19 -4.42 -0.75
CA LEU A 50 3.35 -5.80 -0.28
C LEU A 50 3.63 -6.74 -1.45
N ALA A 51 4.67 -7.56 -1.35
CA ALA A 51 4.99 -8.60 -2.33
C ALA A 51 3.95 -9.74 -2.29
N GLN A 52 3.89 -10.54 -3.36
CA GLN A 52 3.08 -11.75 -3.37
C GLN A 52 3.57 -12.74 -2.30
N TYR A 53 2.61 -13.40 -1.66
CA TYR A 53 2.85 -14.32 -0.54
C TYR A 53 3.85 -15.44 -0.90
N ASP A 54 4.78 -15.74 0.01
CA ASP A 54 5.79 -16.81 -0.06
C ASP A 54 6.70 -16.79 -1.31
N GLN A 55 6.96 -15.61 -1.85
CA GLN A 55 7.80 -15.43 -3.05
C GLN A 55 8.98 -14.49 -2.83
N VAL A 56 9.62 -14.50 -1.65
CA VAL A 56 10.70 -13.54 -1.31
C VAL A 56 11.87 -13.63 -2.32
N GLU A 57 12.41 -14.82 -2.60
CA GLU A 57 13.52 -15.01 -3.54
C GLU A 57 13.13 -14.66 -5.00
N GLN A 58 11.94 -15.08 -5.43
CA GLN A 58 11.42 -14.77 -6.77
C GLN A 58 11.17 -13.28 -6.96
N THR A 59 10.66 -12.61 -5.92
CA THR A 59 10.44 -11.16 -5.91
C THR A 59 11.76 -10.41 -6.02
N LEU A 60 12.82 -10.87 -5.33
CA LEU A 60 14.15 -10.26 -5.43
C LEU A 60 14.75 -10.38 -6.85
N LEU A 61 14.52 -11.51 -7.53
CA LEU A 61 15.08 -11.80 -8.85
C LEU A 61 14.27 -11.23 -10.03
N ALA A 62 12.99 -10.92 -9.85
CA ALA A 62 12.14 -10.43 -10.93
C ALA A 62 12.60 -9.06 -11.45
N GLU A 63 12.63 -8.87 -12.78
CA GLU A 63 13.09 -7.62 -13.40
C GLU A 63 12.23 -6.40 -13.04
N ARG A 64 10.92 -6.61 -12.87
CA ARG A 64 9.95 -5.63 -12.34
C ARG A 64 9.38 -6.18 -11.02
N ASN A 65 9.73 -5.56 -9.90
CA ASN A 65 9.28 -5.98 -8.57
C ASN A 65 9.09 -4.78 -7.62
N VAL A 66 8.47 -5.02 -6.45
CA VAL A 66 8.15 -4.01 -5.43
C VAL A 66 9.38 -3.29 -4.85
N PHE A 67 10.59 -3.83 -5.02
CA PHE A 67 11.84 -3.29 -4.50
C PHE A 67 12.61 -2.41 -5.48
N ARG A 68 12.21 -2.37 -6.77
CA ARG A 68 12.90 -1.65 -7.87
C ARG A 68 12.26 -0.31 -8.26
N SER A 69 11.49 0.31 -7.36
CA SER A 69 10.94 1.66 -7.56
C SER A 69 12.04 2.74 -7.58
N SER A 70 11.85 3.78 -8.41
CA SER A 70 12.78 4.91 -8.61
C SER A 70 12.77 5.96 -7.50
N ASP A 71 11.85 5.86 -6.53
CA ASP A 71 11.70 6.83 -5.44
C ASP A 71 12.51 6.43 -4.19
N ALA A 72 12.89 7.42 -3.37
CA ALA A 72 13.54 7.22 -2.08
C ALA A 72 12.60 6.47 -1.11
N GLY A 73 12.83 5.16 -0.90
CA GLY A 73 11.99 4.31 -0.05
C GLY A 73 12.77 3.26 0.76
N TRP A 74 12.06 2.48 1.57
CA TRP A 74 12.65 1.44 2.42
C TRP A 74 12.11 0.05 2.05
N ASN A 75 13.02 -0.90 1.82
CA ASN A 75 12.70 -2.27 1.49
C ASN A 75 12.85 -3.15 2.73
N LEU A 76 11.79 -3.87 3.10
CA LEU A 76 11.72 -4.76 4.25
C LEU A 76 11.49 -6.21 3.81
N ILE A 77 12.28 -7.12 4.38
CA ILE A 77 12.16 -8.55 4.16
C ILE A 77 12.05 -9.24 5.52
N LEU A 78 10.96 -9.97 5.73
CA LEU A 78 10.68 -10.71 6.96
C LEU A 78 10.76 -12.21 6.66
N LEU A 79 11.54 -12.94 7.45
CA LEU A 79 11.85 -14.35 7.21
C LEU A 79 11.57 -15.17 8.45
N ARG A 80 10.93 -16.33 8.31
CA ARG A 80 10.74 -17.31 9.38
C ARG A 80 11.96 -18.22 9.50
N ARG A 81 12.32 -18.52 10.75
CA ARG A 81 13.35 -19.52 11.05
C ARG A 81 13.02 -20.87 10.42
N SER A 82 11.78 -21.35 10.54
CA SER A 82 11.37 -22.66 10.02
C SER A 82 11.56 -22.83 8.50
N ARG A 83 11.61 -21.72 7.75
CA ARG A 83 11.75 -21.68 6.29
C ARG A 83 13.15 -21.29 5.82
N CYS A 84 13.99 -20.75 6.70
CA CYS A 84 15.39 -20.41 6.45
C CYS A 84 16.36 -21.51 6.88
N ALA A 85 16.50 -22.55 6.06
CA ALA A 85 17.61 -23.52 6.21
C ALA A 85 18.96 -22.89 5.82
N LEU A 86 20.04 -23.23 6.53
CA LEU A 86 21.40 -22.71 6.28
C LEU A 86 21.85 -22.88 4.81
N GLU A 87 21.45 -23.99 4.18
CA GLU A 87 21.78 -24.33 2.79
C GLU A 87 21.14 -23.39 1.74
N ARG A 88 20.06 -22.67 2.12
CA ARG A 88 19.36 -21.72 1.24
C ARG A 88 19.88 -20.29 1.33
N LEU A 89 20.73 -19.99 2.32
CA LEU A 89 21.19 -18.62 2.57
C LEU A 89 22.08 -18.07 1.45
N ASP A 90 22.84 -18.93 0.76
CA ASP A 90 23.68 -18.50 -0.36
C ASP A 90 22.86 -18.05 -1.56
N GLY A 91 21.78 -18.78 -1.89
CA GLY A 91 20.85 -18.40 -2.96
C GLY A 91 20.11 -17.10 -2.66
N LEU A 92 19.64 -16.96 -1.41
CA LEU A 92 19.00 -15.73 -0.94
C LEU A 92 19.97 -14.54 -1.00
N ALA A 93 21.21 -14.70 -0.52
CA ALA A 93 22.23 -13.65 -0.59
C ALA A 93 22.55 -13.25 -2.03
N GLN A 94 22.64 -14.20 -2.96
CA GLN A 94 22.82 -13.91 -4.39
C GLN A 94 21.66 -13.09 -4.96
N ALA A 95 20.41 -13.43 -4.61
CA ALA A 95 19.24 -12.66 -5.00
C ALA A 95 19.26 -11.23 -4.44
N PHE A 96 19.69 -11.06 -3.18
CA PHE A 96 19.91 -9.73 -2.59
C PHE A 96 20.96 -8.92 -3.35
N HIS A 97 22.12 -9.51 -3.66
CA HIS A 97 23.15 -8.84 -4.46
C HIS A 97 22.62 -8.43 -5.83
N ALA A 98 21.81 -9.26 -6.48
CA ALA A 98 21.19 -8.93 -7.78
C ALA A 98 20.14 -7.83 -7.67
N ALA A 99 19.37 -7.79 -6.58
CA ALA A 99 18.33 -6.79 -6.35
C ALA A 99 18.89 -5.43 -5.91
N ALA A 100 19.95 -5.42 -5.11
CA ALA A 100 20.55 -4.21 -4.55
C ALA A 100 21.56 -3.53 -5.49
N ARG A 101 22.03 -4.21 -6.55
CA ARG A 101 22.92 -3.62 -7.57
C ARG A 101 22.29 -2.37 -8.19
N GLY A 102 22.94 -1.22 -7.98
CA GLY A 102 22.51 0.08 -8.51
C GLY A 102 21.34 0.74 -7.76
N SER A 103 20.90 0.16 -6.63
CA SER A 103 19.85 0.74 -5.79
C SER A 103 20.46 1.67 -4.72
N GLU A 104 19.92 2.88 -4.58
CA GLU A 104 20.23 3.79 -3.47
C GLU A 104 19.26 3.64 -2.27
N ARG A 105 18.32 2.68 -2.34
CA ARG A 105 17.32 2.45 -1.28
C ARG A 105 17.93 1.77 -0.05
N ASN A 106 17.30 1.97 1.09
CA ASN A 106 17.67 1.26 2.32
C ASN A 106 17.02 -0.13 2.34
N TRP A 107 17.69 -1.09 2.98
CA TRP A 107 17.20 -2.45 3.12
C TRP A 107 17.21 -2.89 4.58
N GLY A 108 16.14 -3.56 4.99
CA GLY A 108 15.97 -4.18 6.30
C GLY A 108 15.56 -5.63 6.16
N VAL A 109 16.29 -6.53 6.80
CA VAL A 109 15.99 -7.97 6.84
C VAL A 109 15.76 -8.36 8.29
N VAL A 110 14.64 -9.02 8.59
CA VAL A 110 14.31 -9.47 9.95
C VAL A 110 14.09 -10.97 9.93
N VAL A 111 14.88 -11.71 10.72
CA VAL A 111 14.71 -13.16 10.92
C VAL A 111 13.93 -13.39 12.21
N LEU A 112 12.74 -13.99 12.10
CA LEU A 112 11.78 -14.20 13.17
C LEU A 112 11.75 -15.67 13.60
N ASP A 113 11.65 -15.93 14.91
CA ASP A 113 11.54 -17.29 15.46
C ASP A 113 10.06 -17.68 15.56
N ASP A 114 9.64 -18.67 14.78
CA ASP A 114 8.25 -19.13 14.66
C ASP A 114 8.00 -20.50 15.29
N LEU A 115 8.98 -21.05 16.00
CA LEU A 115 8.87 -22.35 16.68
C LEU A 115 8.48 -22.18 18.15
N VAL A 116 7.53 -23.01 18.60
CA VAL A 116 7.14 -23.11 20.01
C VAL A 116 8.08 -24.10 20.70
N ASP A 117 9.31 -23.68 20.98
CA ASP A 117 10.13 -24.40 21.96
C ASP A 117 9.57 -24.05 23.34
N GLY A 118 9.02 -25.05 24.03
CA GLY A 118 8.27 -24.91 25.29
C GLY A 118 9.09 -24.48 26.51
N ASP A 119 10.12 -23.65 26.33
CA ASP A 119 10.97 -23.17 27.40
C ASP A 119 11.11 -21.65 27.41
N SER A 120 11.21 -21.13 28.63
CA SER A 120 11.06 -19.71 29.02
C SER A 120 11.76 -18.67 28.13
N THR A 121 11.21 -17.45 28.14
CA THR A 121 11.63 -16.22 27.44
C THR A 121 13.13 -15.84 27.54
N ALA A 122 13.94 -16.57 28.32
CA ALA A 122 15.36 -16.34 28.52
C ALA A 122 16.30 -17.23 27.69
N GLN A 123 15.81 -18.29 27.01
CA GLN A 123 16.64 -19.15 26.14
C GLN A 123 15.99 -19.42 24.77
N ARG A 124 15.61 -18.35 24.05
CA ARG A 124 15.21 -18.43 22.64
C ARG A 124 16.42 -18.86 21.79
N SER A 125 16.22 -19.78 20.85
CA SER A 125 17.25 -20.66 20.27
C SER A 125 18.51 -19.93 19.74
N PRO A 126 19.73 -20.41 20.04
CA PRO A 126 20.97 -19.91 19.41
C PRO A 126 20.90 -19.85 17.88
N THR A 127 20.08 -20.71 17.28
CA THR A 127 19.96 -20.92 15.83
C THR A 127 19.51 -19.68 15.05
N VAL A 128 18.53 -18.90 15.54
CA VAL A 128 18.04 -17.69 14.83
C VAL A 128 19.10 -16.62 14.75
N TRP A 129 19.80 -16.41 15.86
CA TRP A 129 20.92 -15.47 15.90
C TRP A 129 22.05 -15.93 14.95
N HIS A 130 22.35 -17.22 14.89
CA HIS A 130 23.33 -17.74 13.93
C HIS A 130 22.91 -17.50 12.48
N VAL A 131 21.65 -17.75 12.12
CA VAL A 131 21.13 -17.48 10.77
C VAL A 131 21.22 -15.98 10.43
N ALA A 132 20.83 -15.10 11.36
CA ALA A 132 20.93 -13.66 11.18
C ALA A 132 22.40 -13.19 11.02
N GLN A 133 23.33 -13.71 11.83
CA GLN A 133 24.77 -13.39 11.69
C GLN A 133 25.34 -13.88 10.36
N GLN A 134 24.99 -15.09 9.93
CA GLN A 134 25.42 -15.62 8.63
C GLN A 134 24.93 -14.78 7.44
N LEU A 135 23.74 -14.15 7.57
CA LEU A 135 23.24 -13.18 6.60
C LEU A 135 23.99 -11.84 6.69
N VAL A 136 24.33 -11.36 7.89
CA VAL A 136 25.18 -10.16 8.07
C VAL A 136 26.50 -10.33 7.33
N ASP A 137 27.18 -11.45 7.54
CA ASP A 137 28.48 -11.72 6.90
C ASP A 137 28.38 -11.77 5.37
N ARG A 138 27.30 -12.37 4.82
CA ARG A 138 27.09 -12.51 3.37
C ARG A 138 26.62 -11.22 2.68
N LEU A 139 26.00 -10.31 3.42
CA LEU A 139 25.44 -9.07 2.91
C LEU A 139 26.33 -7.84 3.24
N ALA A 140 27.49 -8.06 3.88
CA ALA A 140 28.39 -6.99 4.34
C ALA A 140 28.86 -6.04 3.22
N ASP A 141 29.00 -6.53 1.99
CA ASP A 141 29.45 -5.75 0.84
C ASP A 141 28.33 -4.91 0.20
N ILE A 142 27.08 -5.07 0.62
CA ILE A 142 25.96 -4.30 0.10
C ILE A 142 25.75 -3.05 0.97
N PRO A 143 25.87 -1.83 0.41
CA PRO A 143 25.65 -0.61 1.18
C PRO A 143 24.17 -0.52 1.62
N ASN A 144 23.94 0.04 2.81
CA ASN A 144 22.59 0.32 3.37
C ASN A 144 21.70 -0.92 3.65
N VAL A 145 22.27 -2.11 3.84
CA VAL A 145 21.55 -3.32 4.27
C VAL A 145 21.73 -3.57 5.76
N HIS A 146 20.62 -3.85 6.45
CA HIS A 146 20.61 -4.13 7.88
C HIS A 146 19.84 -5.40 8.18
N VAL A 147 20.42 -6.24 9.01
CA VAL A 147 19.82 -7.51 9.42
C VAL A 147 19.56 -7.48 10.92
N TRP A 148 18.34 -7.84 11.30
CA TRP A 148 17.89 -7.98 12.69
C TRP A 148 17.31 -9.35 12.93
N SER A 149 17.22 -9.73 14.21
CA SER A 149 16.64 -10.98 14.65
C SER A 149 15.48 -10.75 15.61
N SER A 150 14.64 -11.76 15.84
CA SER A 150 13.65 -11.78 16.92
C SER A 150 14.25 -11.35 18.26
N ARG A 151 15.51 -11.75 18.56
CA ARG A 151 16.24 -11.34 19.76
C ARG A 151 16.39 -9.82 19.92
N ASP A 152 16.56 -9.08 18.82
CA ASP A 152 16.67 -7.63 18.85
C ASP A 152 15.33 -6.96 19.19
N ILE A 153 14.23 -7.55 18.73
CA ILE A 153 12.86 -7.14 19.04
C ILE A 153 12.55 -7.44 20.51
N ASP A 154 12.78 -8.69 20.93
CA ASP A 154 12.49 -9.19 22.27
C ASP A 154 13.26 -8.46 23.37
N ARG A 155 14.52 -8.07 23.05
CA ARG A 155 15.32 -7.25 23.96
C ARG A 155 14.65 -5.92 24.24
N ILE A 156 13.92 -5.33 23.29
CA ILE A 156 13.31 -4.01 23.43
C ILE A 156 11.88 -4.12 23.95
N TYR A 157 11.06 -4.93 23.29
CA TYR A 157 9.66 -5.16 23.59
C TYR A 157 9.42 -6.65 23.85
N PRO A 158 9.68 -7.14 25.08
CA PRO A 158 9.41 -8.53 25.43
C PRO A 158 7.90 -8.80 25.38
N THR A 159 7.55 -10.01 24.95
CA THR A 159 6.17 -10.48 24.77
C THR A 159 6.04 -11.89 25.34
N ASP A 160 4.89 -12.17 25.95
CA ASP A 160 4.62 -13.46 26.60
C ASP A 160 4.22 -14.52 25.56
N THR A 161 3.43 -14.12 24.56
CA THR A 161 2.97 -15.02 23.48
C THR A 161 3.55 -14.56 22.14
N VAL A 162 4.36 -15.42 21.50
CA VAL A 162 5.00 -15.11 20.21
C VAL A 162 4.24 -15.72 19.03
N VAL A 163 3.84 -16.99 19.13
CA VAL A 163 3.20 -17.76 18.04
C VAL A 163 1.69 -17.88 18.28
N ASP A 164 0.89 -17.75 17.23
CA ASP A 164 -0.55 -18.03 17.23
C ASP A 164 -0.81 -19.26 16.33
N PRO A 165 -0.94 -20.47 16.89
CA PRO A 165 -1.04 -21.69 16.10
C PRO A 165 -2.34 -21.77 15.28
N ILE A 166 -3.42 -21.16 15.77
CA ILE A 166 -4.73 -21.18 15.10
C ILE A 166 -4.68 -20.26 13.87
N ALA A 167 -4.16 -19.04 14.03
CA ALA A 167 -3.99 -18.12 12.91
C ALA A 167 -2.91 -18.59 11.92
N ALA A 168 -1.88 -19.30 12.39
CA ALA A 168 -0.88 -19.94 11.54
C ALA A 168 -1.51 -21.01 10.64
N GLN A 169 -2.36 -21.87 11.21
CA GLN A 169 -3.03 -22.93 10.45
C GLN A 169 -4.12 -22.39 9.50
N ALA A 170 -4.89 -21.38 9.94
CA ALA A 170 -6.03 -20.86 9.20
C ALA A 170 -5.66 -19.86 8.08
N GLY A 171 -4.52 -19.17 8.18
CA GLY A 171 -4.14 -18.11 7.23
C GLY A 171 -2.65 -17.82 7.08
N ASP A 172 -1.77 -18.72 7.55
CA ASP A 172 -0.32 -18.53 7.62
C ASP A 172 0.08 -17.18 8.24
N ILE A 173 -0.61 -16.81 9.33
CA ILE A 173 -0.27 -15.69 10.22
C ILE A 173 0.34 -16.31 11.48
N PRO A 174 1.64 -16.60 11.50
CA PRO A 174 2.27 -17.41 12.54
C PRO A 174 2.42 -16.69 13.87
N PHE A 175 2.41 -15.35 13.89
CA PHE A 175 2.72 -14.57 15.08
C PHE A 175 1.46 -14.05 15.78
N SER A 176 1.51 -13.97 17.11
CA SER A 176 0.44 -13.36 17.90
C SER A 176 0.29 -11.87 17.56
N MET A 177 -0.89 -11.29 17.80
CA MET A 177 -1.09 -9.85 17.63
C MET A 177 -0.17 -9.02 18.56
N GLU A 178 0.13 -9.53 19.76
CA GLU A 178 1.08 -8.90 20.68
C GLU A 178 2.48 -8.82 20.07
N TYR A 179 2.92 -9.88 19.38
CA TYR A 179 4.21 -9.90 18.72
C TYR A 179 4.27 -8.99 17.48
N HIS A 180 3.18 -8.89 16.72
CA HIS A 180 3.07 -7.93 15.62
C HIS A 180 3.26 -6.48 16.08
N TRP A 181 2.76 -6.11 17.27
CA TRP A 181 3.02 -4.81 17.89
C TRP A 181 4.50 -4.60 18.21
N ALA A 182 5.17 -5.63 18.74
CA ALA A 182 6.61 -5.56 19.02
C ALA A 182 7.41 -5.36 17.72
N ILE A 183 7.10 -6.11 16.66
CA ILE A 183 7.72 -5.99 15.33
C ILE A 183 7.49 -4.58 14.76
N ALA A 184 6.24 -4.11 14.70
CA ALA A 184 5.91 -2.82 14.11
C ALA A 184 6.57 -1.66 14.86
N THR A 185 6.59 -1.71 16.20
CA THR A 185 7.22 -0.68 17.04
C THR A 185 8.73 -0.68 16.86
N PHE A 186 9.35 -1.86 16.80
CA PHE A 186 10.78 -2.00 16.52
C PHE A 186 11.15 -1.42 15.16
N LEU A 187 10.43 -1.78 14.10
CA LEU A 187 10.69 -1.29 12.74
C LEU A 187 10.51 0.23 12.64
N THR A 188 9.47 0.76 13.28
CA THR A 188 9.24 2.21 13.37
C THR A 188 10.40 2.91 14.07
N ARG A 189 10.89 2.35 15.17
CA ARG A 189 12.03 2.90 15.90
C ARG A 189 13.29 2.94 15.02
N GLN A 190 13.54 1.89 14.22
CA GLN A 190 14.64 1.88 13.25
C GLN A 190 14.49 2.96 12.18
N LEU A 191 13.27 3.19 11.67
CA LEU A 191 12.98 4.28 10.73
C LEU A 191 13.20 5.65 11.34
N HIS A 192 12.71 5.86 12.57
CA HIS A 192 12.86 7.12 13.29
C HIS A 192 14.34 7.51 13.42
N ALA A 193 15.19 6.57 13.82
CA ALA A 193 16.63 6.80 13.97
C ALA A 193 17.34 7.19 12.65
N ARG A 194 16.75 6.88 11.49
CA ARG A 194 17.29 7.25 10.17
C ARG A 194 16.72 8.54 9.59
N LEU A 195 15.41 8.76 9.75
CA LEU A 195 14.72 9.92 9.19
C LEU A 195 15.08 11.22 9.92
N ARG A 196 15.47 11.13 11.19
CA ARG A 196 15.81 12.27 12.03
C ARG A 196 17.30 12.57 12.04
N ARG A 197 17.63 13.86 12.12
CA ARG A 197 18.99 14.27 12.49
C ARG A 197 19.26 13.78 13.92
N PRO A 198 20.35 13.05 14.18
CA PRO A 198 20.65 12.58 15.51
C PRO A 198 20.89 13.77 16.44
N TYR A 199 20.34 13.69 17.66
CA TYR A 199 20.68 14.64 18.72
C TYR A 199 22.19 14.64 18.95
N LYS A 200 22.73 15.82 19.22
CA LYS A 200 24.17 16.03 19.40
C LYS A 200 24.53 16.41 20.83
N VAL A 201 23.60 17.01 21.56
CA VAL A 201 23.82 17.49 22.93
C VAL A 201 22.84 16.82 23.89
N ILE A 202 23.36 16.32 25.01
CA ILE A 202 22.56 15.93 26.17
C ILE A 202 22.84 16.94 27.27
N ALA A 203 21.82 17.69 27.68
CA ALA A 203 21.86 18.57 28.84
C ALA A 203 21.08 17.90 29.98
N THR A 204 21.73 17.70 31.13
CA THR A 204 21.13 17.04 32.29
C THR A 204 21.15 17.97 33.50
N ASP A 205 20.12 17.91 34.33
CA ASP A 205 20.20 18.43 35.69
C ASP A 205 21.13 17.57 36.57
N CYS A 206 21.51 18.10 37.74
CA CYS A 206 22.36 17.45 38.72
C CYS A 206 21.56 16.84 39.88
N ASP A 207 20.88 17.65 40.68
CA ASP A 207 20.18 17.18 41.88
C ASP A 207 18.96 16.33 41.48
N ASN A 208 18.71 15.26 42.23
CA ASN A 208 17.66 14.26 41.95
C ASN A 208 17.68 13.57 40.56
N THR A 209 18.63 13.95 39.69
CA THR A 209 18.81 13.42 38.33
C THR A 209 20.13 12.65 38.19
N LEU A 210 21.27 13.23 38.57
CA LEU A 210 22.57 12.55 38.61
C LEU A 210 22.83 11.84 39.94
N TRP A 211 22.20 12.29 41.03
CA TRP A 211 22.22 11.71 42.37
C TRP A 211 20.92 12.07 43.08
N GLY A 212 20.64 11.48 44.24
CA GLY A 212 19.48 11.83 45.07
C GLY A 212 19.84 12.85 46.13
N GLY A 213 18.98 13.85 46.33
CA GLY A 213 19.20 14.95 47.27
C GLY A 213 19.71 16.22 46.60
N VAL A 214 19.60 17.34 47.34
CA VAL A 214 20.03 18.67 46.93
C VAL A 214 21.39 18.97 47.56
N VAL A 215 22.45 19.09 46.75
CA VAL A 215 23.83 19.21 47.26
C VAL A 215 24.03 20.43 48.17
N GLY A 216 23.34 21.53 47.89
CA GLY A 216 23.40 22.75 48.73
C GLY A 216 22.77 22.59 50.12
N GLU A 217 21.94 21.56 50.34
CA GLU A 217 21.26 21.31 51.62
C GLU A 217 21.94 20.23 52.46
N VAL A 218 22.32 19.10 51.84
CA VAL A 218 22.83 17.92 52.56
C VAL A 218 24.35 17.74 52.44
N GLY A 219 24.99 18.47 51.51
CA GLY A 219 26.42 18.37 51.22
C GLY A 219 26.83 17.08 50.47
N PRO A 220 28.03 17.04 49.87
CA PRO A 220 28.46 15.94 48.99
C PRO A 220 28.45 14.53 49.63
N GLY A 221 28.74 14.43 50.93
CA GLY A 221 28.85 13.16 51.64
C GLY A 221 27.53 12.49 52.01
N GLN A 222 26.39 13.17 51.83
CA GLN A 222 25.06 12.64 52.19
C GLN A 222 24.15 12.42 50.96
N LEU A 223 24.72 12.54 49.75
CA LEU A 223 23.99 12.31 48.50
C LEU A 223 23.74 10.81 48.24
N GLU A 224 22.60 10.50 47.63
CA GLU A 224 22.20 9.11 47.36
C GLU A 224 22.53 8.68 45.91
N PHE A 225 23.45 7.74 45.75
CA PHE A 225 23.79 7.14 44.45
C PHE A 225 23.04 5.84 44.19
N SER A 226 21.71 5.93 44.11
CA SER A 226 20.84 4.79 43.80
C SER A 226 21.14 4.13 42.43
N ALA A 227 20.64 2.92 42.23
CA ALA A 227 20.81 2.18 40.97
C ALA A 227 20.33 2.95 39.73
N ARG A 228 19.31 3.82 39.87
CA ARG A 228 18.81 4.69 38.79
C ARG A 228 19.81 5.77 38.39
N HIS A 229 20.38 6.45 39.38
CA HIS A 229 21.37 7.51 39.17
C HIS A 229 22.62 6.93 38.49
N LEU A 230 23.12 5.80 38.99
CA LEU A 230 24.29 5.13 38.41
C LEU A 230 24.05 4.58 37.00
N ALA A 231 22.84 4.11 36.67
CA ALA A 231 22.50 3.70 35.32
C ALA A 231 22.49 4.88 34.34
N TRP A 232 21.92 6.04 34.74
CA TRP A 232 21.94 7.24 33.92
C TRP A 232 23.34 7.77 33.68
N GLN A 233 24.17 7.84 34.73
CA GLN A 233 25.56 8.27 34.59
C GLN A 233 26.36 7.37 33.64
N ARG A 234 26.19 6.05 33.70
CA ARG A 234 26.84 5.11 32.75
C ARG A 234 26.38 5.35 31.31
N ALA A 235 25.09 5.61 31.10
CA ALA A 235 24.56 5.94 29.78
C ALA A 235 25.16 7.26 29.25
N LEU A 236 25.32 8.28 30.09
CA LEU A 236 25.97 9.54 29.72
C LEU A 236 27.45 9.37 29.35
N VAL A 237 28.19 8.53 30.07
CA VAL A 237 29.58 8.18 29.75
C VAL A 237 29.66 7.52 28.36
N GLN A 238 28.83 6.50 28.12
CA GLN A 238 28.78 5.83 26.82
C GLN A 238 28.38 6.80 25.69
N CYS A 239 27.43 7.70 25.95
CA CYS A 239 27.06 8.74 24.99
C CYS A 239 28.26 9.65 24.68
N ALA A 240 28.98 10.13 25.68
CA ALA A 240 30.15 10.98 25.50
C ALA A 240 31.26 10.28 24.69
N GLU A 241 31.52 9.01 24.97
CA GLU A 241 32.50 8.17 24.24
C GLU A 241 32.09 7.93 22.79
N SER A 242 30.79 7.81 22.53
CA SER A 242 30.23 7.74 21.16
C SER A 242 30.20 9.09 20.42
N GLY A 243 30.74 10.16 21.03
CA GLY A 243 30.83 11.49 20.44
C GLY A 243 29.59 12.37 20.63
N MET A 244 28.75 12.14 21.64
CA MET A 244 27.79 13.15 22.13
C MET A 244 28.48 14.25 22.92
N LEU A 245 27.89 15.44 22.94
CA LEU A 245 28.29 16.52 23.83
C LEU A 245 27.42 16.43 25.09
N VAL A 246 28.02 16.11 26.24
CA VAL A 246 27.30 16.07 27.52
C VAL A 246 27.52 17.38 28.26
N CYS A 247 26.43 17.97 28.76
CA CYS A 247 26.40 19.26 29.43
C CYS A 247 25.62 19.20 30.74
N LEU A 248 26.05 20.01 31.71
CA LEU A 248 25.29 20.24 32.94
C LEU A 248 24.42 21.48 32.79
N CYS A 249 23.14 21.36 33.14
CA CYS A 249 22.19 22.46 33.18
C CYS A 249 21.45 22.42 34.53
N SER A 250 22.04 23.01 35.57
CA SER A 250 21.56 22.86 36.95
C SER A 250 21.41 24.20 37.68
N GLN A 251 20.41 24.30 38.55
CA GLN A 251 20.18 25.45 39.44
C GLN A 251 20.91 25.19 40.76
N ASN A 252 22.21 25.50 40.76
CA ASN A 252 23.09 25.16 41.87
C ASN A 252 24.25 26.14 41.99
N ASN A 253 24.97 26.05 43.11
CA ASN A 253 26.28 26.66 43.24
C ASN A 253 27.34 25.80 42.50
N PRO A 254 28.14 26.38 41.59
CA PRO A 254 29.22 25.66 40.91
C PRO A 254 30.18 24.94 41.86
N GLY A 255 30.54 25.57 42.99
CA GLY A 255 31.51 25.01 43.94
C GLY A 255 31.07 23.66 44.49
N ASP A 256 29.82 23.60 44.97
CA ASP A 256 29.25 22.42 45.60
C ASP A 256 29.10 21.27 44.59
N VAL A 257 28.65 21.58 43.36
CA VAL A 257 28.55 20.57 42.28
C VAL A 257 29.93 20.02 41.92
N TRP A 258 30.95 20.86 41.74
CA TRP A 258 32.29 20.37 41.41
C TRP A 258 32.91 19.57 42.55
N GLN A 259 32.59 19.91 43.81
CA GLN A 259 33.02 19.14 44.97
C GLN A 259 32.48 17.71 44.94
N VAL A 260 31.24 17.49 44.51
CA VAL A 260 30.67 16.15 44.30
C VAL A 260 31.45 15.37 43.22
N PHE A 261 31.76 16.01 42.09
CA PHE A 261 32.54 15.38 41.01
C PHE A 261 33.97 15.00 41.42
N GLU A 262 34.54 15.69 42.41
CA GLU A 262 35.91 15.49 42.88
C GLU A 262 36.01 14.57 44.10
N GLN A 263 35.02 14.58 45.00
CA GLN A 263 35.08 13.94 46.32
C GLN A 263 34.21 12.70 46.47
N CYS A 264 33.22 12.46 45.61
CA CYS A 264 32.33 11.29 45.71
C CYS A 264 32.83 10.12 44.84
N PRO A 265 33.34 9.02 45.42
CA PRO A 265 33.89 7.89 44.66
C PRO A 265 32.83 7.09 43.87
N GLU A 266 31.55 7.19 44.23
CA GLU A 266 30.43 6.55 43.55
C GLU A 266 30.13 7.16 42.18
N MET A 267 30.55 8.42 41.96
CA MET A 267 30.31 9.18 40.73
C MET A 267 31.03 8.53 39.53
N ARG A 268 30.26 8.15 38.52
CA ARG A 268 30.74 7.52 37.28
C ARG A 268 30.98 8.55 36.16
N LEU A 269 30.18 9.60 36.14
CA LEU A 269 30.35 10.70 35.19
C LEU A 269 31.46 11.64 35.67
N GLN A 270 32.60 11.62 34.99
CA GLN A 270 33.75 12.50 35.27
C GLN A 270 33.73 13.81 34.46
N ARG A 271 34.45 14.83 34.94
CA ARG A 271 34.58 16.15 34.28
C ARG A 271 35.08 16.09 32.83
N LYS A 272 35.94 15.12 32.49
CA LYS A 272 36.43 14.89 31.12
C LYS A 272 35.34 14.52 30.11
N HIS A 273 34.20 14.01 30.58
CA HIS A 273 33.06 13.67 29.72
C HIS A 273 32.17 14.89 29.41
N LEU A 274 32.34 16.00 30.15
CA LEU A 274 31.54 17.21 30.02
C LEU A 274 32.21 18.23 29.09
N VAL A 275 31.43 18.87 28.23
CA VAL A 275 31.94 19.86 27.26
C VAL A 275 31.64 21.29 27.69
N ALA A 276 30.49 21.51 28.32
CA ALA A 276 30.07 22.80 28.85
C ALA A 276 29.14 22.58 30.05
N SER A 277 29.01 23.59 30.91
CA SER A 277 28.17 23.55 32.11
C SER A 277 27.60 24.93 32.39
N GLN A 278 26.29 25.02 32.55
CA GLN A 278 25.60 26.17 33.11
C GLN A 278 25.06 25.78 34.48
N ILE A 279 25.88 26.04 35.52
CA ILE A 279 25.53 25.80 36.93
C ILE A 279 25.35 27.17 37.55
N ASN A 280 24.10 27.65 37.61
CA ASN A 280 23.73 28.94 38.17
C ASN A 280 22.20 29.01 38.34
N TRP A 281 21.74 30.05 39.03
CA TRP A 281 20.33 30.27 39.36
C TRP A 281 19.49 30.86 38.22
N LEU A 282 20.01 30.92 36.98
CA LEU A 282 19.18 31.30 35.83
C LEU A 282 18.16 30.20 35.51
N PRO A 283 17.00 30.56 34.93
CA PRO A 283 16.01 29.60 34.44
C PRO A 283 16.62 28.59 33.46
N LYS A 284 16.14 27.34 33.47
CA LYS A 284 16.63 26.27 32.56
C LYS A 284 16.59 26.66 31.08
N PRO A 285 15.54 27.32 30.56
CA PRO A 285 15.51 27.80 29.17
C PRO A 285 16.69 28.70 28.82
N GLU A 286 16.98 29.69 29.67
CA GLU A 286 18.07 30.63 29.41
C GLU A 286 19.44 29.94 29.41
N LYS A 287 19.64 28.98 30.33
CA LYS A 287 20.86 28.17 30.38
C LYS A 287 21.05 27.33 29.13
N LEU A 288 19.99 26.73 28.59
CA LEU A 288 20.04 25.96 27.35
C LEU A 288 20.40 26.83 26.15
N CYS A 289 19.84 28.05 26.05
CA CYS A 289 20.24 29.03 25.03
C CYS A 289 21.73 29.37 25.11
N ARG A 290 22.24 29.64 26.32
CA ARG A 290 23.67 29.92 26.53
C ARG A 290 24.56 28.73 26.17
N LEU A 291 24.16 27.50 26.52
CA LEU A 291 24.87 26.28 26.10
C LEU A 291 24.88 26.14 24.57
N ALA A 292 23.76 26.42 23.90
CA ALA A 292 23.67 26.36 22.44
C ALA A 292 24.59 27.37 21.75
N GLU A 293 24.61 28.62 22.24
CA GLU A 293 25.52 29.67 21.77
C GLU A 293 26.99 29.31 21.99
N GLU A 294 27.31 28.78 23.16
CA GLU A 294 28.66 28.38 23.55
C GLU A 294 29.19 27.23 22.68
N LEU A 295 28.35 26.23 22.43
CA LEU A 295 28.70 25.06 21.62
C LEU A 295 28.58 25.30 20.11
N GLY A 296 27.91 26.38 19.70
CA GLY A 296 27.65 26.68 18.28
C GLY A 296 26.71 25.66 17.61
N VAL A 297 25.76 25.12 18.36
CA VAL A 297 24.73 24.20 17.87
C VAL A 297 23.34 24.81 17.93
N GLY A 298 22.45 24.32 17.07
CA GLY A 298 21.02 24.63 17.18
C GLY A 298 20.39 23.96 18.40
N LEU A 299 19.39 24.63 18.98
CA LEU A 299 18.61 24.11 20.12
C LEU A 299 17.81 22.84 19.76
N ASP A 300 17.51 22.63 18.48
CA ASP A 300 16.91 21.41 17.93
C ASP A 300 17.81 20.16 18.05
N SER A 301 19.09 20.34 18.40
CA SER A 301 20.06 19.26 18.63
C SER A 301 20.16 18.84 20.11
N PHE A 302 19.37 19.45 21.01
CA PHE A 302 19.42 19.20 22.46
C PHE A 302 18.36 18.19 22.91
N LEU A 303 18.82 17.23 23.71
CA LEU A 303 18.00 16.42 24.62
C LEU A 303 18.20 16.95 26.05
N PHE A 304 17.15 17.45 26.67
CA PHE A 304 17.16 17.91 28.06
C PHE A 304 16.51 16.87 28.98
N VAL A 305 17.20 16.53 30.08
CA VAL A 305 16.73 15.56 31.08
C VAL A 305 16.78 16.18 32.47
N ASP A 306 15.65 16.12 33.17
CA ASP A 306 15.43 16.70 34.50
C ASP A 306 14.34 15.90 35.19
N ASP A 307 14.41 15.70 36.51
CA ASP A 307 13.38 15.01 37.28
C ASP A 307 12.18 15.92 37.62
N SER A 308 12.37 17.24 37.61
CA SER A 308 11.34 18.23 37.92
C SER A 308 10.33 18.39 36.77
N PRO A 309 9.04 18.02 36.97
CA PRO A 309 8.01 18.20 35.95
C PRO A 309 7.79 19.68 35.59
N LEU A 310 8.03 20.60 36.55
CA LEU A 310 7.89 22.04 36.35
C LEU A 310 8.96 22.59 35.41
N GLU A 311 10.22 22.18 35.61
CA GLU A 311 11.33 22.60 34.75
C GLU A 311 11.17 22.03 33.33
N ILE A 312 10.75 20.76 33.22
CA ILE A 312 10.40 20.14 31.94
C ILE A 312 9.27 20.90 31.24
N ALA A 313 8.20 21.26 31.96
CA ALA A 313 7.08 22.03 31.40
C ALA A 313 7.52 23.44 30.96
N GLN A 314 8.39 24.10 31.73
CA GLN A 314 8.91 25.43 31.42
C GLN A 314 9.78 25.41 30.15
N VAL A 315 10.70 24.45 30.03
CA VAL A 315 11.53 24.28 28.83
C VAL A 315 10.66 23.97 27.62
N ARG A 316 9.66 23.09 27.74
CA ARG A 316 8.72 22.79 26.63
C ARG A 316 7.91 24.01 26.18
N ALA A 317 7.55 24.89 27.09
CA ALA A 317 6.77 26.10 26.78
C ALA A 317 7.63 27.18 26.11
N GLN A 318 8.84 27.42 26.60
CA GLN A 318 9.69 28.52 26.13
C GLN A 318 10.63 28.11 24.98
N LEU A 319 11.13 26.87 24.99
CA LEU A 319 12.05 26.31 24.00
C LEU A 319 11.47 25.02 23.39
N PRO A 320 10.39 25.13 22.60
CA PRO A 320 9.74 23.96 22.01
C PRO A 320 10.66 23.14 21.10
N MET A 321 11.74 23.71 20.57
CA MET A 321 12.70 22.96 19.76
C MET A 321 13.60 22.01 20.58
N VAL A 322 13.70 22.17 21.90
CA VAL A 322 14.49 21.29 22.78
C VAL A 322 13.65 20.09 23.19
N THR A 323 14.12 18.88 22.90
CA THR A 323 13.43 17.64 23.29
C THR A 323 13.64 17.41 24.78
N SER A 324 12.57 17.45 25.57
CA SER A 324 12.65 17.43 27.03
C SER A 324 12.01 16.17 27.59
N VAL A 325 12.78 15.34 28.31
CA VAL A 325 12.29 14.05 28.84
C VAL A 325 12.43 14.02 30.36
N PRO A 326 11.35 13.73 31.11
CA PRO A 326 11.42 13.64 32.56
C PRO A 326 12.23 12.42 33.00
N PHE A 327 13.11 12.61 33.98
CA PHE A 327 13.85 11.54 34.64
C PHE A 327 12.93 10.75 35.60
N PRO A 328 12.96 9.40 35.63
CA PRO A 328 12.05 8.61 36.45
C PRO A 328 12.29 8.79 37.97
N VAL A 329 11.25 9.25 38.67
CA VAL A 329 11.24 9.42 40.13
C VAL A 329 10.74 8.13 40.82
N ALA A 330 11.33 7.76 41.95
CA ALA A 330 10.90 6.61 42.75
C ALA A 330 9.66 6.97 43.60
N GLY A 331 8.58 6.17 43.51
CA GLY A 331 7.57 6.05 44.58
C GLY A 331 6.63 7.25 44.84
N GLY A 332 6.21 8.01 43.82
CA GLY A 332 5.23 9.09 43.96
C GLY A 332 3.91 8.81 43.23
N GLY A 333 3.13 7.84 43.70
CA GLY A 333 1.80 7.54 43.13
C GLY A 333 0.77 8.59 43.53
N ASN A 334 0.27 9.37 42.57
CA ASN A 334 -1.08 9.92 42.65
C ASN A 334 -2.04 8.71 42.47
N PRO A 335 -3.08 8.50 43.30
CA PRO A 335 -3.99 7.37 43.16
C PRO A 335 -4.80 7.54 41.86
N GLY A 336 -4.25 7.03 40.75
CA GLY A 336 -4.75 7.23 39.40
C GLY A 336 -3.67 7.21 38.30
N SER A 337 -2.39 7.42 38.63
CA SER A 337 -1.30 7.38 37.65
C SER A 337 -0.41 6.15 37.84
N SER A 338 -0.54 5.22 36.90
CA SER A 338 0.23 3.99 36.76
C SER A 338 1.76 4.13 36.98
N GLU A 339 2.39 3.13 37.61
CA GLU A 339 3.81 3.06 37.98
C GLU A 339 4.80 3.52 36.89
N SER A 340 5.78 4.35 37.26
CA SER A 340 6.93 4.74 36.41
C SER A 340 7.85 3.54 36.14
N PRO A 341 8.34 3.33 34.91
CA PRO A 341 9.17 2.18 34.60
C PRO A 341 10.55 2.26 35.27
N PRO A 342 11.20 1.11 35.53
CA PRO A 342 12.60 1.08 35.96
C PRO A 342 13.47 1.88 34.99
N VAL A 343 14.47 2.59 35.50
CA VAL A 343 15.40 3.42 34.69
C VAL A 343 16.08 2.66 33.54
N THR A 344 16.30 1.35 33.69
CA THR A 344 16.88 0.49 32.66
C THR A 344 15.91 0.27 31.50
N VAL A 345 14.62 0.17 31.79
CA VAL A 345 13.53 0.12 30.81
C VAL A 345 13.35 1.51 30.19
N TRP A 346 13.34 2.58 30.98
CA TRP A 346 13.28 3.96 30.49
C TRP A 346 14.41 4.28 29.50
N LEU A 347 15.65 3.98 29.87
CA LEU A 347 16.84 4.13 29.01
C LEU A 347 16.68 3.37 27.69
N ARG A 348 16.19 2.13 27.74
CA ARG A 348 15.97 1.31 26.55
C ARG A 348 14.95 1.93 25.60
N HIS A 349 14.05 2.78 26.09
CA HIS A 349 12.97 3.40 25.33
C HIS A 349 13.22 4.88 24.98
N LEU A 350 14.41 5.42 25.27
CA LEU A 350 14.82 6.75 24.82
C LEU A 350 15.20 6.75 23.34
N TRP A 351 14.19 6.84 22.48
CA TRP A 351 14.39 6.94 21.02
C TRP A 351 15.34 8.07 20.58
N PRO A 352 15.39 9.25 21.24
CA PRO A 352 16.38 10.28 20.93
C PRO A 352 17.85 9.84 21.01
N LEU A 353 18.15 8.78 21.75
CA LEU A 353 19.50 8.24 21.87
C LEU A 353 19.81 7.16 20.81
N ASP A 354 18.82 6.73 20.05
CA ASP A 354 19.03 5.72 19.01
C ASP A 354 19.92 6.26 17.90
N ARG A 355 20.95 5.49 17.58
CA ARG A 355 21.88 5.78 16.50
C ARG A 355 22.11 4.55 15.68
N HIS A 356 22.03 4.74 14.37
CA HIS A 356 22.16 3.66 13.40
C HIS A 356 23.63 3.25 13.15
N ALA A 357 24.55 4.22 13.17
CA ALA A 357 26.00 3.99 13.18
C ALA A 357 26.72 5.21 13.78
N VAL A 358 27.83 4.98 14.48
CA VAL A 358 28.75 6.04 14.92
C VAL A 358 29.92 6.07 13.95
N THR A 359 30.08 7.13 13.17
CA THR A 359 31.16 7.22 12.18
C THR A 359 32.37 7.98 12.74
N ASN A 360 33.56 7.71 12.20
CA ASN A 360 34.76 8.52 12.49
C ASN A 360 34.54 10.01 12.17
N ALA A 361 33.70 10.31 11.17
CA ALA A 361 33.31 11.68 10.83
C ALA A 361 32.44 12.35 11.91
N ASP A 362 31.68 11.59 12.69
CA ASP A 362 30.88 12.12 13.81
C ASP A 362 31.75 12.50 15.00
N GLN A 363 32.79 11.70 15.27
CA GLN A 363 33.81 12.01 16.28
C GLN A 363 34.63 13.25 15.87
N GLN A 364 35.09 13.32 14.62
CA GLN A 364 35.79 14.51 14.10
C GLN A 364 34.93 15.77 14.14
N ARG A 365 33.61 15.67 13.87
CA ARG A 365 32.67 16.79 14.04
C ARG A 365 32.58 17.23 15.50
N THR A 366 32.47 16.29 16.44
CA THR A 366 32.48 16.58 17.88
C THR A 366 33.74 17.35 18.28
N GLU A 367 34.92 16.90 17.83
CA GLU A 367 36.19 17.56 18.12
C GLU A 367 36.25 18.96 17.55
N SER A 368 35.80 19.17 16.31
CA SER A 368 35.74 20.50 15.70
C SER A 368 34.84 21.45 16.50
N MET A 369 33.71 20.98 17.01
CA MET A 369 32.79 21.78 17.82
C MET A 369 33.38 22.09 19.20
N ARG A 370 34.08 21.14 19.81
CA ARG A 370 34.86 21.37 21.04
C ARG A 370 35.92 22.46 20.84
N ARG A 371 36.65 22.43 19.72
CA ARG A 371 37.66 23.46 19.38
C ARG A 371 37.03 24.85 19.18
N GLU A 372 35.91 24.92 18.45
CA GLU A 372 35.19 26.18 18.22
C GLU A 372 34.60 26.77 19.51
N ALA A 373 34.05 25.93 20.40
CA ALA A 373 33.56 26.37 21.71
C ALA A 373 34.69 26.97 22.57
N THR A 374 35.86 26.32 22.59
CA THR A 374 37.06 26.87 23.25
C THR A 374 37.48 28.20 22.63
N ARG A 375 37.49 28.30 21.29
CA ARG A 375 37.81 29.54 20.56
C ARG A 375 36.84 30.67 20.89
N ARG A 376 35.53 30.40 21.00
CA ARG A 376 34.52 31.40 21.39
C ARG A 376 34.69 31.90 22.81
N ARG A 377 35.02 31.01 23.76
CA ARG A 377 35.39 31.42 25.13
C ARG A 377 36.62 32.33 25.11
N TYR A 378 37.60 32.02 24.26
CA TYR A 378 38.80 32.84 24.10
C TYR A 378 38.51 34.22 23.52
N ARG A 379 37.64 34.33 22.50
CA ARG A 379 37.21 35.61 21.92
C ARG A 379 36.66 36.58 22.97
N LYS A 380 35.89 36.09 23.94
CA LYS A 380 35.29 36.91 25.01
C LYS A 380 36.32 37.59 25.93
N GLN A 381 37.60 37.23 25.82
CA GLN A 381 38.69 37.85 26.59
C GLN A 381 39.23 39.14 25.96
N PHE A 382 38.82 39.48 24.72
CA PHE A 382 39.30 40.64 23.98
C PHE A 382 38.21 41.70 23.78
N SER A 383 38.62 42.97 23.72
CA SER A 383 37.70 44.11 23.66
C SER A 383 37.37 44.55 22.22
N THR A 384 38.27 44.30 21.26
CA THR A 384 38.06 44.63 19.84
C THR A 384 38.27 43.43 18.91
N LEU A 385 37.63 43.45 17.73
CA LEU A 385 37.84 42.42 16.69
C LEU A 385 39.28 42.42 16.16
N ARG A 386 39.92 43.60 16.09
CA ARG A 386 41.33 43.75 15.69
C ARG A 386 42.27 43.03 16.67
N GLU A 387 42.13 43.25 17.97
CA GLU A 387 42.89 42.55 19.02
C GLU A 387 42.70 41.03 18.92
N PHE A 388 41.46 40.60 18.71
CA PHE A 388 41.14 39.20 18.56
C PHE A 388 41.82 38.59 17.31
N TRP A 389 41.70 39.20 16.13
CA TRP A 389 42.31 38.69 14.90
C TRP A 389 43.84 38.65 14.97
N GLN A 390 44.47 39.65 15.60
CA GLN A 390 45.92 39.64 15.85
C GLN A 390 46.32 38.49 16.79
N SER A 391 45.50 38.17 17.80
CA SER A 391 45.76 37.06 18.72
C SER A 391 45.62 35.67 18.11
N LEU A 392 45.04 35.55 16.90
CA LEU A 392 44.82 34.25 16.25
C LEU A 392 46.08 33.64 15.65
N ASP A 393 47.15 34.42 15.45
CA ASP A 393 48.38 34.00 14.76
C ASP A 393 48.08 33.35 13.39
N LEU A 394 47.23 34.01 12.59
CA LEU A 394 46.70 33.44 11.35
C LEU A 394 47.78 33.34 10.26
N CYS A 395 48.02 32.14 9.77
CA CYS A 395 48.89 31.84 8.62
C CYS A 395 48.05 31.46 7.40
N VAL A 396 48.28 32.09 6.25
CA VAL A 396 47.59 31.82 4.97
C VAL A 396 48.63 31.52 3.90
N GLU A 397 48.52 30.35 3.28
CA GLU A 397 49.42 29.87 2.23
C GLU A 397 48.65 29.71 0.91
N PHE A 398 49.27 30.15 -0.19
CA PHE A 398 48.74 30.03 -1.55
C PHE A 398 49.61 29.07 -2.36
N ALA A 399 49.01 28.03 -2.94
CA ALA A 399 49.72 27.04 -3.75
C ALA A 399 48.99 26.81 -5.07
N ASP A 400 49.72 26.84 -6.19
CA ASP A 400 49.16 26.54 -7.50
C ASP A 400 48.55 25.13 -7.52
N LEU A 401 47.46 24.95 -8.27
CA LEU A 401 46.70 23.71 -8.27
C LEU A 401 47.48 22.60 -9.00
N ASP A 402 47.98 21.62 -8.22
CA ASP A 402 48.62 20.42 -8.75
C ASP A 402 47.66 19.22 -8.79
N SER A 403 48.10 18.14 -9.45
CA SER A 403 47.33 16.88 -9.59
C SER A 403 46.93 16.23 -8.25
N GLN A 404 47.66 16.47 -7.16
CA GLN A 404 47.36 15.89 -5.85
C GLN A 404 46.22 16.62 -5.15
N HIS A 405 46.04 17.91 -5.45
CA HIS A 405 45.04 18.77 -4.80
C HIS A 405 43.75 18.97 -5.62
N VAL A 406 43.69 18.47 -6.86
CA VAL A 406 42.52 18.58 -7.76
C VAL A 406 41.25 17.95 -7.18
N GLU A 407 41.32 16.71 -6.68
CA GLU A 407 40.15 16.01 -6.11
C GLU A 407 39.58 16.78 -4.92
N ARG A 408 40.47 17.30 -4.07
CA ARG A 408 40.07 18.09 -2.91
C ARG A 408 39.49 19.44 -3.31
N ALA A 409 40.03 20.09 -4.34
CA ALA A 409 39.50 21.32 -4.91
C ALA A 409 38.12 21.13 -5.55
N ALA A 410 37.90 20.02 -6.27
CA ALA A 410 36.60 19.67 -6.84
C ALA A 410 35.55 19.43 -5.73
N GLN A 411 35.92 18.74 -4.65
CA GLN A 411 35.05 18.58 -3.48
C GLN A 411 34.66 19.93 -2.85
N LEU A 412 35.56 20.92 -2.85
CA LEU A 412 35.23 22.27 -2.37
C LEU A 412 34.20 22.97 -3.28
N CYS A 413 34.26 22.75 -4.60
CA CYS A 413 33.29 23.29 -5.57
C CYS A 413 31.88 22.69 -5.40
N GLN A 414 31.77 21.45 -4.91
CA GLN A 414 30.48 20.78 -4.70
C GLN A 414 29.80 21.14 -3.38
N ARG A 415 30.48 21.86 -2.48
CA ARG A 415 29.91 22.31 -1.20
C ARG A 415 29.21 23.65 -1.33
N THR A 416 28.13 23.84 -0.58
CA THR A 416 27.49 25.16 -0.48
C THR A 416 28.45 26.13 0.21
N ASN A 417 28.91 27.13 -0.53
CA ASN A 417 29.91 28.07 -0.03
C ASN A 417 29.39 29.52 -0.13
N GLN A 418 29.46 30.25 0.98
CA GLN A 418 29.03 31.65 1.10
C GLN A 418 29.90 32.63 0.32
N MET A 419 31.11 32.24 -0.08
CA MET A 419 32.03 33.05 -0.89
C MET A 419 32.01 32.72 -2.39
N ASN A 420 31.09 31.88 -2.88
CA ASN A 420 31.01 31.55 -4.30
C ASN A 420 30.31 32.66 -5.12
N MET A 421 31.07 33.40 -5.92
CA MET A 421 30.57 34.51 -6.73
C MET A 421 29.89 34.09 -8.04
N SER A 422 30.36 33.01 -8.68
CA SER A 422 29.89 32.55 -9.99
C SER A 422 28.90 31.38 -9.93
N LEU A 423 28.75 30.77 -8.74
CA LEU A 423 27.99 29.53 -8.50
C LEU A 423 28.43 28.33 -9.36
N ARG A 424 29.54 28.45 -10.09
CA ARG A 424 30.08 27.38 -10.94
C ARG A 424 30.61 26.23 -10.08
N ARG A 425 30.38 25.00 -10.55
CA ARG A 425 30.86 23.78 -9.92
C ARG A 425 31.73 23.01 -10.89
N HIS A 426 33.03 22.96 -10.61
CA HIS A 426 33.97 22.19 -11.41
C HIS A 426 34.17 20.79 -10.85
N SER A 427 34.19 19.79 -11.73
CA SER A 427 34.66 18.44 -11.45
C SER A 427 36.19 18.37 -11.40
N ALA A 428 36.74 17.28 -10.88
CA ALA A 428 38.17 17.04 -10.86
C ALA A 428 38.78 17.11 -12.27
N GLY A 429 38.16 16.44 -13.25
CA GLY A 429 38.60 16.50 -14.65
C GLY A 429 38.60 17.91 -15.25
N GLN A 430 37.54 18.70 -14.98
CA GLN A 430 37.47 20.08 -15.46
C GLN A 430 38.56 20.97 -14.84
N LEU A 431 38.84 20.82 -13.54
CA LEU A 431 39.92 21.57 -12.89
C LEU A 431 41.30 21.18 -13.41
N SER A 432 41.54 19.89 -13.67
CA SER A 432 42.76 19.42 -14.32
C SER A 432 42.93 20.02 -15.71
N ASP A 433 41.86 20.02 -16.52
CA ASP A 433 41.91 20.58 -17.88
C ASP A 433 42.16 22.08 -17.88
N LEU A 434 41.54 22.82 -16.94
CA LEU A 434 41.75 24.26 -16.80
C LEU A 434 43.16 24.59 -16.33
N ALA A 435 43.73 23.79 -15.41
CA ALA A 435 45.07 24.02 -14.88
C ALA A 435 46.19 23.88 -15.93
N VAL A 436 45.95 23.15 -17.03
CA VAL A 436 46.93 22.94 -18.11
C VAL A 436 46.82 23.99 -19.22
N ARG A 437 45.74 24.80 -19.26
CA ARG A 437 45.54 25.80 -20.32
C ARG A 437 46.41 27.05 -20.09
N PRO A 438 47.15 27.56 -21.10
CA PRO A 438 48.08 28.68 -20.92
C PRO A 438 47.45 30.00 -20.49
N SER A 439 46.17 30.23 -20.83
CA SER A 439 45.43 31.44 -20.48
C SER A 439 44.68 31.34 -19.15
N TRP A 440 44.85 30.24 -18.41
CA TRP A 440 44.15 29.97 -17.15
C TRP A 440 45.15 29.72 -16.02
N GLN A 441 44.78 30.13 -14.82
CA GLN A 441 45.52 29.80 -13.60
C GLN A 441 44.55 29.44 -12.49
N ALA A 442 44.87 28.38 -11.74
CA ALA A 442 44.14 27.96 -10.57
C ALA A 442 45.08 27.75 -9.39
N TRP A 443 44.67 28.19 -8.20
CA TRP A 443 45.43 27.99 -6.97
C TRP A 443 44.52 27.76 -5.77
N THR A 444 45.05 27.05 -4.79
CA THR A 444 44.37 26.67 -3.55
C THR A 444 44.86 27.51 -2.39
N VAL A 445 44.05 27.58 -1.33
CA VAL A 445 44.35 28.35 -0.13
C VAL A 445 44.29 27.45 1.08
N VAL A 446 45.35 27.44 1.88
CA VAL A 446 45.41 26.77 3.19
C VAL A 446 45.50 27.84 4.27
N ALA A 447 44.72 27.68 5.34
CA ALA A 447 44.72 28.62 6.47
C ALA A 447 44.95 27.86 7.78
N ARG A 448 45.67 28.47 8.73
CA ARG A 448 45.93 27.91 10.07
C ARG A 448 45.85 29.00 11.14
N ASP A 449 45.29 28.69 12.31
CA ASP A 449 45.35 29.55 13.50
C ASP A 449 45.85 28.78 14.73
N ARG A 450 46.01 29.47 15.87
CA ARG A 450 46.47 28.86 17.12
C ARG A 450 45.61 27.73 17.69
N PHE A 451 44.38 27.56 17.20
CA PHE A 451 43.47 26.50 17.62
C PHE A 451 43.46 25.31 16.64
N GLY A 452 44.13 25.44 15.49
CA GLY A 452 44.40 24.32 14.58
C GLY A 452 44.44 24.68 13.09
N ASP A 453 44.69 23.66 12.27
CA ASP A 453 44.70 23.73 10.80
C ASP A 453 43.28 23.66 10.22
N TYR A 454 42.94 24.59 9.33
CA TYR A 454 41.65 24.59 8.63
C TYR A 454 41.62 23.70 7.38
N GLY A 455 42.80 23.22 6.94
CA GLY A 455 43.05 22.46 5.73
C GLY A 455 43.00 23.32 4.47
N GLN A 456 42.84 22.69 3.31
CA GLN A 456 42.54 23.39 2.06
C GLN A 456 41.15 24.06 2.18
N THR A 457 41.16 25.39 2.30
CA THR A 457 40.00 26.22 2.62
C THR A 457 39.49 27.00 1.42
N GLY A 458 40.30 27.26 0.39
CA GLY A 458 39.88 28.06 -0.75
C GLY A 458 40.40 27.55 -2.10
N LEU A 459 39.76 28.04 -3.16
CA LEU A 459 40.12 27.83 -4.56
C LEU A 459 39.87 29.12 -5.33
N MET A 460 40.85 29.54 -6.14
CA MET A 460 40.69 30.60 -7.13
C MET A 460 40.96 30.01 -8.52
N VAL A 461 40.12 30.35 -9.50
CA VAL A 461 40.31 30.02 -10.92
C VAL A 461 40.10 31.29 -11.74
N VAL A 462 41.11 31.66 -12.53
CA VAL A 462 41.17 32.92 -13.27
C VAL A 462 41.57 32.65 -14.72
N GLU A 463 40.86 33.31 -15.64
CA GLU A 463 41.21 33.38 -17.05
C GLU A 463 41.84 34.74 -17.37
N TYR A 464 43.03 34.74 -17.96
CA TYR A 464 43.69 35.96 -18.43
C TYR A 464 43.31 36.24 -19.88
N ALA A 465 42.22 36.99 -20.08
CA ALA A 465 41.79 37.49 -21.38
C ALA A 465 42.79 38.54 -21.95
N SER A 466 42.54 39.08 -23.14
CA SER A 466 43.46 40.06 -23.76
C SER A 466 43.55 41.40 -23.04
N ASP A 467 42.46 41.84 -22.40
CA ASP A 467 42.27 43.17 -21.82
C ASP A 467 42.00 43.16 -20.30
N HIS A 468 41.65 42.00 -19.72
CA HIS A 468 41.35 41.86 -18.28
C HIS A 468 41.68 40.45 -17.75
N ALA A 469 41.76 40.31 -16.43
CA ALA A 469 41.77 39.01 -15.74
C ALA A 469 40.36 38.68 -15.23
N ARG A 470 39.72 37.67 -15.81
CA ARG A 470 38.36 37.25 -15.46
C ARG A 470 38.39 36.16 -14.39
N VAL A 471 37.72 36.41 -13.27
CA VAL A 471 37.56 35.43 -12.19
C VAL A 471 36.41 34.50 -12.54
N ASP A 472 36.75 33.24 -12.84
CA ASP A 472 35.76 32.18 -13.08
C ASP A 472 35.25 31.60 -11.77
N THR A 473 36.13 31.32 -10.83
CA THR A 473 35.79 30.71 -9.54
C THR A 473 36.54 31.43 -8.42
N PHE A 474 35.79 31.93 -7.44
CA PHE A 474 36.32 32.44 -6.17
C PHE A 474 35.59 31.69 -5.05
N LEU A 475 36.30 30.83 -4.31
CA LEU A 475 35.73 29.98 -3.27
C LEU A 475 36.55 30.06 -1.99
N LEU A 476 35.89 30.29 -0.85
CA LEU A 476 36.51 30.24 0.47
C LEU A 476 35.57 29.63 1.51
N SER A 477 36.00 28.56 2.15
CA SER A 477 35.26 27.84 3.19
C SER A 477 34.81 28.77 4.32
N CYS A 478 33.59 28.57 4.83
CA CYS A 478 33.07 29.29 5.99
C CYS A 478 33.94 29.15 7.25
N ARG A 479 34.81 28.12 7.29
CA ARG A 479 35.77 27.92 8.39
C ARG A 479 36.86 28.99 8.43
N ALA A 480 37.20 29.57 7.28
CA ALA A 480 38.23 30.60 7.12
C ALA A 480 37.65 32.01 6.87
N LEU A 481 36.39 32.09 6.42
CA LEU A 481 35.69 33.35 6.15
C LEU A 481 35.62 34.28 7.39
N GLY A 482 35.80 35.59 7.17
CA GLY A 482 35.65 36.62 8.20
C GLY A 482 36.86 36.74 9.12
N ARG A 483 38.00 36.22 8.69
CA ARG A 483 39.29 36.23 9.41
C ARG A 483 40.38 36.88 8.57
N THR A 484 40.01 37.79 7.67
CA THR A 484 40.88 38.45 6.68
C THR A 484 41.34 37.59 5.49
N VAL A 485 41.07 36.27 5.49
CA VAL A 485 41.53 35.34 4.43
C VAL A 485 40.97 35.74 3.06
N GLU A 486 39.69 36.13 3.01
CA GLU A 486 39.02 36.61 1.80
C GLU A 486 39.73 37.82 1.16
N PHE A 487 40.22 38.76 1.96
CA PHE A 487 40.92 39.95 1.47
C PHE A 487 42.38 39.65 1.12
N GLN A 488 43.00 38.70 1.80
CA GLN A 488 44.33 38.20 1.41
C GLN A 488 44.28 37.49 0.05
N MET A 489 43.21 36.72 -0.23
CA MET A 489 42.97 36.11 -1.54
C MET A 489 42.80 37.16 -2.64
N LEU A 490 42.02 38.22 -2.38
CA LEU A 490 41.80 39.32 -3.31
C LEU A 490 43.10 40.12 -3.58
N ARG A 491 43.91 40.33 -2.56
CA ARG A 491 45.22 40.96 -2.70
C ARG A 491 46.15 40.15 -3.60
N GLU A 492 46.16 38.83 -3.41
CA GLU A 492 46.95 37.92 -4.24
C GLU A 492 46.45 37.90 -5.69
N LEU A 493 45.14 37.90 -5.91
CA LEU A 493 44.54 38.02 -7.24
C LEU A 493 44.99 39.30 -7.97
N GLY A 494 44.98 40.45 -7.28
CA GLY A 494 45.46 41.72 -7.83
C GLY A 494 46.94 41.69 -8.24
N ARG A 495 47.79 41.08 -7.40
CA ARG A 495 49.22 40.92 -7.70
C ARG A 495 49.46 40.05 -8.93
N ARG A 496 48.78 38.91 -9.01
CA ARG A 496 48.90 37.99 -10.16
C ARG A 496 48.36 38.62 -11.45
N ALA A 497 47.25 39.38 -11.38
CA ALA A 497 46.73 40.12 -12.52
C ALA A 497 47.75 41.12 -13.09
N LEU A 498 48.42 41.88 -12.23
CA LEU A 498 49.49 42.80 -12.66
C LEU A 498 50.70 42.07 -13.25
N GLN A 499 51.10 40.92 -12.68
CA GLN A 499 52.19 40.09 -13.21
C GLN A 499 51.91 39.58 -14.63
N HIS A 500 50.64 39.28 -14.93
CA HIS A 500 50.18 38.89 -16.26
C HIS A 500 49.85 40.09 -17.18
N GLY A 501 50.16 41.32 -16.75
CA GLY A 501 49.96 42.54 -17.54
C GLY A 501 48.49 42.91 -17.74
N ARG A 502 47.65 42.71 -16.71
CA ARG A 502 46.23 43.08 -16.72
C ARG A 502 45.95 44.14 -15.66
N ASP A 503 45.54 45.32 -16.12
CA ASP A 503 45.21 46.44 -15.24
C ASP A 503 43.80 46.34 -14.63
N THR A 504 42.96 45.47 -15.19
CA THR A 504 41.57 45.27 -14.77
C THR A 504 41.31 43.81 -14.41
N VAL A 505 40.65 43.59 -13.27
CA VAL A 505 40.13 42.29 -12.81
C VAL A 505 38.61 42.32 -12.91
N ARG A 506 38.03 41.39 -13.67
CA ARG A 506 36.59 41.22 -13.83
C ARG A 506 36.10 40.06 -12.97
N ILE A 507 35.17 40.32 -12.06
CA ILE A 507 34.54 39.28 -11.23
C ILE A 507 33.10 39.09 -11.69
N ASP A 508 32.79 37.89 -12.17
CA ASP A 508 31.42 37.52 -12.50
C ASP A 508 30.61 37.33 -11.21
N VAL A 509 29.40 37.91 -11.16
CA VAL A 509 28.53 37.92 -9.99
C VAL A 509 27.16 37.36 -10.33
N VAL A 510 26.75 36.32 -9.59
CA VAL A 510 25.39 35.78 -9.61
C VAL A 510 24.77 36.00 -8.25
N ALA A 511 23.81 36.91 -8.13
CA ALA A 511 23.16 37.21 -6.85
C ALA A 511 22.29 36.03 -6.36
N GLY A 512 22.64 35.46 -5.20
CA GLY A 512 21.83 34.43 -4.53
C GLY A 512 21.72 34.68 -3.02
N PRO A 513 20.70 34.12 -2.34
CA PRO A 513 20.53 34.32 -0.90
C PRO A 513 21.68 33.74 -0.06
N ARG A 514 22.48 32.82 -0.63
CA ARG A 514 23.58 32.15 0.07
C ARG A 514 24.95 32.81 -0.11
N ASN A 515 25.14 33.68 -1.10
CA ASN A 515 26.43 34.35 -1.36
C ASN A 515 26.42 35.85 -1.00
N GLN A 516 25.50 36.27 -0.13
CA GLN A 516 25.45 37.64 0.39
C GLN A 516 26.80 38.12 0.98
N PRO A 517 27.55 37.32 1.76
CA PRO A 517 28.87 37.74 2.27
C PRO A 517 29.86 38.05 1.14
N ALA A 518 29.88 37.23 0.09
CA ALA A 518 30.72 37.45 -1.09
C ALA A 518 30.34 38.73 -1.82
N ARG A 519 29.03 38.96 -1.98
CA ARG A 519 28.49 40.14 -2.66
C ARG A 519 28.84 41.42 -1.91
N ALA A 520 28.74 41.43 -0.58
CA ALA A 520 29.12 42.58 0.25
C ALA A 520 30.60 42.97 0.06
N VAL A 521 31.49 41.96 -0.01
CA VAL A 521 32.92 42.20 -0.28
C VAL A 521 33.12 42.81 -1.67
N VAL A 522 32.45 42.28 -2.70
CA VAL A 522 32.58 42.81 -4.06
C VAL A 522 31.94 44.18 -4.22
N GLU A 523 30.79 44.45 -3.61
CA GLU A 523 30.13 45.76 -3.58
C GLU A 523 31.01 46.83 -2.93
N LEU A 524 31.68 46.49 -1.81
CA LEU A 524 32.64 47.37 -1.14
C LEU A 524 33.79 47.77 -2.07
N LEU A 525 34.35 46.80 -2.81
CA LEU A 525 35.49 47.03 -3.71
C LEU A 525 35.07 47.70 -5.02
N ALA A 526 33.86 47.45 -5.49
CA ALA A 526 33.28 48.04 -6.69
C ALA A 526 32.87 49.50 -6.48
N GLY A 527 32.51 49.88 -5.25
CA GLY A 527 31.90 51.17 -4.92
C GLY A 527 30.47 51.33 -5.46
N ARG A 528 29.80 50.23 -5.83
CA ARG A 528 28.41 50.21 -6.32
C ARG A 528 27.71 48.91 -5.92
N ALA A 529 26.39 48.98 -5.73
CA ALA A 529 25.56 47.81 -5.49
C ALA A 529 25.53 46.87 -6.71
N VAL A 530 25.47 45.56 -6.47
CA VAL A 530 25.40 44.54 -7.53
C VAL A 530 24.04 43.85 -7.45
N THR A 531 23.14 44.17 -8.40
CA THR A 531 21.80 43.58 -8.50
C THR A 531 21.72 42.60 -9.67
N GLY A 532 21.30 41.36 -9.41
CA GLY A 532 21.12 40.33 -10.44
C GLY A 532 22.40 39.62 -10.88
N GLU A 533 22.41 39.17 -12.14
CA GLU A 533 23.56 38.54 -12.81
C GLU A 533 24.33 39.60 -13.63
N GLY A 534 25.66 39.60 -13.51
CA GLY A 534 26.51 40.52 -14.26
C GLY A 534 27.98 40.36 -13.89
N TRP A 535 28.77 41.42 -14.08
CA TRP A 535 30.17 41.46 -13.66
C TRP A 535 30.55 42.81 -13.04
N VAL A 536 31.66 42.79 -12.30
CA VAL A 536 32.28 43.98 -11.72
C VAL A 536 33.73 44.05 -12.16
N ASP A 537 34.12 45.21 -12.69
CA ASP A 537 35.50 45.52 -13.04
C ASP A 537 36.16 46.29 -11.89
N ILE A 538 37.25 45.76 -11.36
CA ILE A 538 38.05 46.33 -10.28
C ILE A 538 39.48 46.53 -10.80
N ALA A 539 40.08 47.67 -10.50
CA ALA A 539 41.45 47.92 -10.92
C ALA A 539 42.42 46.99 -10.18
N ALA A 540 43.29 46.29 -10.90
CA ALA A 540 44.20 45.28 -10.34
C ALA A 540 45.14 45.88 -9.27
N HIS A 541 45.59 47.13 -9.45
CA HIS A 541 46.40 47.84 -8.46
C HIS A 541 45.67 48.11 -7.14
N ARG A 542 44.34 48.36 -7.17
CA ARG A 542 43.53 48.56 -5.96
C ARG A 542 43.43 47.26 -5.15
N LEU A 543 43.31 46.12 -5.83
CA LEU A 543 43.33 44.82 -5.19
C LEU A 543 44.72 44.50 -4.61
N ALA A 544 45.80 44.72 -5.37
CA ALA A 544 47.17 44.42 -4.94
C ALA A 544 47.64 45.22 -3.71
N GLN A 545 47.07 46.41 -3.50
CA GLN A 545 47.35 47.32 -2.37
C GLN A 545 46.36 47.21 -1.21
N LEU A 546 45.38 46.31 -1.28
CA LEU A 546 44.35 46.14 -0.25
C LEU A 546 44.96 45.78 1.10
N ASP A 547 44.66 46.54 2.16
CA ASP A 547 44.94 46.12 3.54
C ASP A 547 43.84 45.15 4.00
N PRO A 548 44.15 43.86 4.25
CA PRO A 548 43.16 42.88 4.65
C PRO A 548 42.45 43.20 5.97
N MET A 549 43.12 43.91 6.89
CA MET A 549 42.59 44.26 8.20
C MET A 549 41.61 45.43 8.10
N GLU A 550 41.99 46.50 7.39
CA GLU A 550 41.11 47.65 7.17
C GLU A 550 39.88 47.26 6.35
N ALA A 551 40.05 46.41 5.33
CA ALA A 551 38.94 45.89 4.54
C ALA A 551 37.98 45.03 5.37
N ALA A 552 38.51 44.19 6.27
CA ALA A 552 37.70 43.38 7.17
C ALA A 552 36.91 44.23 8.18
N GLU A 553 37.51 45.30 8.71
CA GLU A 553 36.83 46.26 9.58
C GLU A 553 35.71 47.02 8.85
N LEU A 554 35.96 47.47 7.62
CA LEU A 554 34.95 48.14 6.80
C LEU A 554 33.76 47.22 6.51
N CYS A 555 34.02 45.96 6.14
CA CYS A 555 32.96 44.95 5.96
C CYS A 555 32.21 44.65 7.26
N ALA A 556 32.90 44.55 8.40
CA ALA A 556 32.27 44.33 9.70
C ALA A 556 31.36 45.51 10.09
N ARG A 557 31.82 46.76 9.89
CA ARG A 557 31.02 47.98 10.13
C ARG A 557 29.82 48.08 9.18
N ALA A 558 29.99 47.74 7.91
CA ALA A 558 28.90 47.72 6.94
C ALA A 558 27.83 46.68 7.31
N ALA A 559 28.23 45.53 7.87
CA ALA A 559 27.30 44.52 8.37
C ALA A 559 26.54 44.97 9.64
N GLU A 560 27.17 45.79 10.50
CA GLU A 560 26.52 46.39 11.67
C GLU A 560 25.46 47.46 11.28
N VAL A 561 25.74 48.30 10.26
CA VAL A 561 24.79 49.31 9.74
C VAL A 561 23.64 48.68 8.93
N SER A 562 23.83 47.47 8.41
CA SER A 562 22.81 46.71 7.66
C SER A 562 21.91 45.84 8.54
N SER A 563 22.09 45.91 9.86
CA SER A 563 21.18 45.33 10.85
C SER A 563 20.17 46.42 11.26
N PRO A 564 18.85 46.17 11.34
CA PRO A 564 17.90 47.21 11.74
C PRO A 564 18.26 47.70 13.15
N SER A 565 18.68 48.95 13.26
CA SER A 565 18.98 49.61 14.51
C SER A 565 17.69 49.98 15.23
N ASP A 566 17.58 49.57 16.49
CA ASP A 566 16.70 50.21 17.47
C ASP A 566 16.95 51.73 17.48
N ALA A 567 15.93 52.52 17.12
CA ALA A 567 15.84 53.94 17.41
C ALA A 567 14.38 54.41 17.52
N SER A 568 14.04 54.83 18.74
CA SER A 568 12.98 55.74 19.22
C SER A 568 11.49 55.38 19.11
N ALA A 569 10.95 54.95 20.26
CA ALA A 569 9.99 55.65 21.12
C ALA A 569 8.57 56.00 20.61
N ASP A 570 7.60 55.44 21.36
CA ASP A 570 6.32 56.00 21.82
C ASP A 570 5.19 56.38 20.84
N GLU A 571 3.98 56.17 21.37
CA GLU A 571 2.64 56.57 20.89
C GLU A 571 1.95 55.68 19.84
N HIS A 572 1.22 54.66 20.30
CA HIS A 572 -0.23 54.80 20.51
C HIS A 572 -0.86 53.58 21.23
N PRO A 573 -1.99 53.76 21.93
CA PRO A 573 -2.26 53.11 23.21
C PRO A 573 -3.28 51.96 23.15
N ALA A 574 -3.29 51.18 24.23
CA ALA A 574 -4.28 50.15 24.54
C ALA A 574 -5.71 50.70 24.71
N PRO A 575 -6.76 49.89 24.46
CA PRO A 575 -8.06 50.10 25.09
C PRO A 575 -8.18 49.28 26.37
N ALA A 576 -8.49 49.98 27.45
CA ALA A 576 -8.72 49.48 28.80
C ALA A 576 -10.12 48.83 28.97
N ALA A 577 -10.22 47.96 29.97
CA ALA A 577 -11.43 47.33 30.48
C ALA A 577 -12.41 48.34 31.13
N PRO A 578 -13.64 47.89 31.45
CA PRO A 578 -14.13 48.11 32.81
C PRO A 578 -14.80 46.88 33.45
N ALA A 579 -14.61 46.74 34.77
CA ALA A 579 -15.46 45.99 35.69
C ALA A 579 -16.75 46.83 35.99
N SER A 580 -17.93 46.28 36.31
CA SER A 580 -18.22 45.55 37.54
C SER A 580 -19.71 45.13 37.64
N SER A 581 -19.94 44.12 38.49
CA SER A 581 -21.15 43.79 39.27
C SER A 581 -22.26 42.90 38.67
N GLY A 582 -22.49 41.77 39.35
CA GLY A 582 -23.84 41.35 39.76
C GLY A 582 -24.50 40.17 39.06
N THR A 583 -24.41 39.00 39.70
CA THR A 583 -25.39 37.89 39.74
C THR A 583 -25.62 36.99 38.51
N SER A 584 -25.37 35.70 38.77
CA SER A 584 -26.23 34.55 38.42
C SER A 584 -26.20 33.96 37.00
N SER A 585 -26.00 32.63 37.01
CA SER A 585 -26.48 31.59 36.09
C SER A 585 -25.83 31.43 34.71
N LEU A 586 -25.25 30.23 34.52
CA LEU A 586 -24.98 29.55 33.25
C LEU A 586 -26.13 29.69 32.24
N PRO A 587 -25.82 29.67 30.94
CA PRO A 587 -26.35 28.59 30.13
C PRO A 587 -25.31 27.95 29.20
N GLN A 588 -25.49 26.64 29.02
CA GLN A 588 -24.86 25.79 28.01
C GLN A 588 -25.12 26.31 26.58
N GLY A 589 -24.17 26.12 25.67
CA GLY A 589 -24.40 26.33 24.24
C GLY A 589 -23.14 26.19 23.35
N SER A 590 -22.94 24.98 22.81
CA SER A 590 -22.34 24.62 21.50
C SER A 590 -21.08 25.33 20.97
N SER A 591 -20.01 24.55 20.76
CA SER A 591 -18.85 24.88 19.91
C SER A 591 -19.25 25.07 18.43
N PRO A 592 -18.69 26.07 17.71
CA PRO A 592 -18.82 26.15 16.27
C PRO A 592 -17.77 25.26 15.58
N ALA A 593 -18.22 24.52 14.58
CA ALA A 593 -17.39 23.84 13.60
C ALA A 593 -16.63 24.86 12.73
N ALA A 594 -15.40 24.52 12.32
CA ALA A 594 -14.68 25.23 11.27
C ALA A 594 -13.95 24.24 10.37
N GLY A 595 -14.31 24.26 9.08
CA GLY A 595 -13.51 23.69 8.00
C GLY A 595 -12.97 24.81 7.11
N GLN A 596 -11.71 24.63 6.64
CA GLN A 596 -11.18 24.77 5.27
C GLN A 596 -9.72 25.33 5.20
N GLY A 597 -8.76 24.41 4.92
CA GLY A 597 -7.36 24.59 4.42
C GLY A 597 -6.29 25.17 5.37
N PRO A 598 -4.94 25.09 5.14
CA PRO A 598 -4.08 24.24 4.27
C PRO A 598 -2.88 23.54 5.03
N ALA A 599 -2.14 22.63 4.38
CA ALA A 599 -0.89 21.94 4.82
C ALA A 599 -0.92 21.16 6.17
N GLU A 600 -0.93 19.83 6.09
CA GLU A 600 -0.90 18.92 7.24
C GLU A 600 0.51 18.83 7.86
N TYR A 601 0.59 19.13 9.15
CA TYR A 601 1.82 19.03 9.92
C TYR A 601 1.58 18.21 11.19
N THR A 602 2.54 17.38 11.60
CA THR A 602 2.42 16.50 12.78
C THR A 602 3.27 16.99 13.95
N ASP A 603 2.69 17.02 15.17
CA ASP A 603 3.38 17.30 16.43
C ASP A 603 4.12 16.05 16.94
N LEU A 604 5.42 16.18 17.15
CA LEU A 604 6.32 15.08 17.52
C LEU A 604 6.72 15.10 19.00
N ARG A 605 6.10 15.97 19.82
CA ARG A 605 6.31 16.03 21.27
C ARG A 605 5.91 14.75 22.01
N TRP A 606 5.06 13.91 21.42
CA TRP A 606 4.69 12.63 22.02
C TRP A 606 5.89 11.66 22.14
N ILE A 607 6.95 11.83 21.34
CA ILE A 607 8.18 11.03 21.42
C ILE A 607 8.80 11.14 22.82
N GLU A 608 8.68 12.31 23.45
CA GLU A 608 9.14 12.56 24.81
C GLU A 608 8.39 11.73 25.87
N ARG A 609 7.19 11.26 25.52
CA ARG A 609 6.38 10.38 26.38
C ARG A 609 6.73 8.91 26.20
N ILE A 610 7.44 8.50 25.14
CA ILE A 610 7.74 7.08 24.86
C ILE A 610 8.35 6.34 26.05
N PRO A 611 9.41 6.88 26.70
CA PRO A 611 10.05 6.17 27.81
C PRO A 611 9.14 5.91 29.01
N GLY A 612 8.04 6.65 29.16
CA GLY A 612 7.10 6.52 30.28
C GLY A 612 5.72 5.96 29.89
N ALA A 613 5.22 6.25 28.69
CA ALA A 613 3.86 5.87 28.26
C ALA A 613 3.85 4.70 27.24
N PHE A 614 4.96 4.43 26.56
CA PHE A 614 5.04 3.43 25.48
C PHE A 614 6.21 2.44 25.68
N HIS A 615 6.56 2.17 26.94
CA HIS A 615 7.69 1.31 27.32
C HIS A 615 7.38 -0.20 27.32
N SER A 616 6.17 -0.60 26.95
CA SER A 616 5.75 -1.99 26.79
C SER A 616 4.63 -2.13 25.75
N VAL A 617 4.50 -3.31 25.16
CA VAL A 617 3.44 -3.60 24.17
C VAL A 617 2.05 -3.38 24.76
N ALA A 618 1.80 -3.83 26.00
CA ALA A 618 0.53 -3.66 26.68
C ALA A 618 0.10 -2.18 26.77
N ARG A 619 1.05 -1.27 27.05
CA ARG A 619 0.78 0.18 27.11
C ARG A 619 0.49 0.77 25.74
N ILE A 620 1.26 0.35 24.73
CA ILE A 620 1.04 0.76 23.34
C ILE A 620 -0.37 0.36 22.88
N GLN A 621 -0.78 -0.88 23.17
CA GLN A 621 -2.12 -1.38 22.88
C GLN A 621 -3.21 -0.58 23.61
N GLN A 622 -2.99 -0.21 24.87
CA GLN A 622 -3.94 0.59 25.65
C GLN A 622 -4.17 1.97 25.04
N GLU A 623 -3.10 2.64 24.62
CA GLU A 623 -3.17 3.96 23.96
C GLU A 623 -3.75 3.86 22.54
N TRP A 624 -3.45 2.81 21.79
CA TRP A 624 -4.09 2.52 20.51
C TRP A 624 -5.62 2.37 20.66
N LYS A 625 -6.09 1.57 21.64
CA LYS A 625 -7.52 1.43 21.95
C LYS A 625 -8.18 2.76 22.36
N GLY A 626 -7.41 3.71 22.90
CA GLY A 626 -7.87 5.06 23.23
C GLY A 626 -7.88 6.03 22.05
N SER A 627 -7.08 5.77 21.01
CA SER A 627 -6.81 6.67 19.88
C SER A 627 -7.47 6.25 18.57
N ALA A 628 -8.19 5.12 18.54
CA ALA A 628 -8.86 4.65 17.33
C ALA A 628 -9.90 5.69 16.86
N PRO A 629 -9.93 6.02 15.57
CA PRO A 629 -10.91 6.97 15.06
C PRO A 629 -12.32 6.46 15.36
N ALA A 630 -13.16 7.31 15.95
CA ALA A 630 -14.58 7.06 15.97
C ALA A 630 -15.06 7.00 14.51
N VAL A 631 -15.38 5.80 14.03
CA VAL A 631 -16.01 5.65 12.72
C VAL A 631 -17.28 6.48 12.74
N GLN A 632 -17.37 7.46 11.83
CA GLN A 632 -18.63 8.13 11.57
C GLN A 632 -19.61 7.08 11.07
N ARG A 633 -20.48 6.62 11.97
CA ARG A 633 -21.56 5.67 11.67
C ARG A 633 -22.37 6.20 10.49
N ARG A 634 -22.25 5.55 9.34
CA ARG A 634 -23.16 5.75 8.22
C ARG A 634 -24.39 4.90 8.49
N HIS A 635 -25.35 5.48 9.22
CA HIS A 635 -26.69 4.95 9.50
C HIS A 635 -26.81 3.72 10.43
N GLY A 636 -27.24 3.95 11.68
CA GLY A 636 -27.69 2.90 12.62
C GLY A 636 -27.74 3.38 14.09
N GLN A 637 -28.81 3.06 14.82
CA GLN A 637 -28.92 3.28 16.28
C GLN A 637 -28.06 2.24 17.03
N TYR A 638 -27.27 2.70 18.02
CA TYR A 638 -26.48 1.80 18.88
C TYR A 638 -27.38 0.79 19.60
N SER A 639 -27.08 -0.50 19.42
CA SER A 639 -27.76 -1.58 20.11
C SER A 639 -26.78 -2.28 21.07
N PRO A 640 -26.91 -2.13 22.41
CA PRO A 640 -26.03 -2.78 23.37
C PRO A 640 -26.27 -4.29 23.43
N PRO A 641 -25.26 -5.10 23.83
CA PRO A 641 -25.44 -6.53 24.04
C PRO A 641 -26.43 -6.78 25.20
N ARG A 642 -27.35 -7.72 24.99
CA ARG A 642 -28.44 -8.10 25.90
C ARG A 642 -28.22 -9.47 26.52
N THR A 643 -27.51 -10.39 25.84
CA THR A 643 -27.18 -11.72 26.37
C THR A 643 -25.71 -11.81 26.83
N ASP A 644 -25.38 -12.80 27.66
CA ASP A 644 -23.99 -13.07 28.07
C ASP A 644 -23.12 -13.46 26.86
N LEU A 645 -23.69 -14.22 25.92
CA LEU A 645 -23.04 -14.58 24.66
C LEU A 645 -22.77 -13.34 23.79
N GLU A 646 -23.76 -12.46 23.61
CA GLU A 646 -23.58 -11.19 22.90
C GLU A 646 -22.49 -10.32 23.54
N ARG A 647 -22.35 -10.31 24.87
CA ARG A 647 -21.27 -9.60 25.58
C ARG A 647 -19.89 -10.16 25.24
N VAL A 648 -19.73 -11.48 25.28
CA VAL A 648 -18.46 -12.14 24.91
C VAL A 648 -18.10 -11.89 23.45
N LEU A 649 -19.10 -11.92 22.55
CA LEU A 649 -18.90 -11.67 21.12
C LEU A 649 -18.53 -10.20 20.84
N VAL A 650 -19.17 -9.25 21.53
CA VAL A 650 -18.81 -7.82 21.46
C VAL A 650 -17.38 -7.61 21.96
N ASP A 651 -17.01 -8.16 23.11
CA ASP A 651 -15.65 -8.01 23.65
C ASP A 651 -14.58 -8.59 22.71
N ALA A 652 -14.82 -9.76 22.12
CA ALA A 652 -13.92 -10.36 21.14
C ALA A 652 -13.82 -9.50 19.87
N CYS A 653 -14.94 -8.95 19.39
CA CYS A 653 -14.99 -8.10 18.22
C CYS A 653 -14.31 -6.75 18.43
N GLU A 654 -14.60 -6.03 19.52
CA GLU A 654 -13.96 -4.76 19.87
C GLU A 654 -12.43 -4.88 19.90
N GLN A 655 -11.92 -6.03 20.33
CA GLN A 655 -10.49 -6.27 20.36
C GLN A 655 -9.86 -6.52 18.97
N VAL A 656 -10.65 -6.96 17.98
CA VAL A 656 -10.19 -7.23 16.61
C VAL A 656 -10.39 -6.04 15.68
N VAL A 657 -11.52 -5.33 15.81
CA VAL A 657 -11.82 -4.13 15.02
C VAL A 657 -11.27 -2.86 15.62
N HIS A 658 -10.84 -2.91 16.89
CA HIS A 658 -10.28 -1.79 17.63
C HIS A 658 -11.22 -0.58 17.76
N LEU A 659 -12.54 -0.82 17.77
CA LEU A 659 -13.58 0.18 17.97
C LEU A 659 -14.19 0.04 19.37
N LYS A 660 -14.56 1.17 20.00
CA LYS A 660 -15.35 1.19 21.24
C LYS A 660 -16.83 1.29 20.90
N GLN A 661 -17.69 0.66 21.71
CA GLN A 661 -19.14 0.61 21.52
C GLN A 661 -19.54 -0.08 20.21
N VAL A 662 -19.01 -1.28 19.99
CA VAL A 662 -19.53 -2.15 18.92
C VAL A 662 -20.93 -2.60 19.32
N GLY A 663 -21.91 -2.12 18.56
CA GLY A 663 -23.29 -2.55 18.68
C GLY A 663 -23.47 -3.97 18.16
N VAL A 664 -24.39 -4.73 18.76
CA VAL A 664 -24.66 -6.10 18.29
C VAL A 664 -25.30 -6.13 16.89
N GLU A 665 -25.84 -5.01 16.44
CA GLU A 665 -26.39 -4.83 15.09
C GLU A 665 -25.41 -4.15 14.12
N ASP A 666 -24.20 -3.81 14.58
CA ASP A 666 -23.21 -3.18 13.71
C ASP A 666 -22.71 -4.24 12.71
N ALA A 667 -22.84 -3.94 11.42
CA ALA A 667 -22.41 -4.86 10.38
C ALA A 667 -20.89 -4.98 10.38
N PHE A 668 -20.36 -6.19 10.23
CA PHE A 668 -18.90 -6.43 10.24
C PHE A 668 -18.14 -5.57 9.21
N ARG A 669 -18.79 -5.26 8.09
CA ARG A 669 -18.26 -4.35 7.06
C ARG A 669 -18.16 -2.90 7.54
N ASP A 670 -19.14 -2.41 8.27
CA ASP A 670 -19.17 -1.04 8.80
C ASP A 670 -18.17 -0.87 9.95
N LEU A 671 -17.79 -1.98 10.58
CA LEU A 671 -16.69 -2.10 11.52
C LEU A 671 -15.32 -2.28 10.84
N GLY A 672 -15.27 -2.35 9.51
CA GLY A 672 -14.02 -2.45 8.73
C GLY A 672 -13.35 -3.83 8.76
N LEU A 673 -14.07 -4.91 9.10
CA LEU A 673 -13.52 -6.28 9.13
C LEU A 673 -13.22 -6.80 7.72
N THR A 674 -11.95 -7.09 7.44
CA THR A 674 -11.46 -7.84 6.28
C THR A 674 -11.54 -9.35 6.50
N SER A 675 -11.37 -10.17 5.45
CA SER A 675 -11.38 -11.65 5.56
C SER A 675 -10.34 -12.20 6.54
N ILE A 676 -9.17 -11.55 6.64
CA ILE A 676 -8.13 -11.88 7.64
C ILE A 676 -8.55 -11.50 9.04
N GLN A 677 -9.22 -10.35 9.22
CA GLN A 677 -9.72 -9.95 10.53
C GLN A 677 -10.91 -10.82 10.98
N LEU A 678 -11.68 -11.38 10.05
CA LEU A 678 -12.69 -12.40 10.34
C LEU A 678 -12.06 -13.72 10.83
N VAL A 679 -10.92 -14.13 10.28
CA VAL A 679 -10.15 -15.29 10.78
C VAL A 679 -9.58 -15.02 12.18
N LEU A 680 -9.07 -13.81 12.43
CA LEU A 680 -8.61 -13.40 13.77
C LEU A 680 -9.76 -13.29 14.78
N LEU A 681 -10.93 -12.84 14.33
CA LEU A 681 -12.16 -12.80 15.12
C LEU A 681 -12.66 -14.21 15.45
N HIS A 682 -12.65 -15.11 14.47
CA HIS A 682 -12.96 -16.53 14.63
C HIS A 682 -12.04 -17.20 15.64
N SER A 683 -10.73 -17.05 15.50
CA SER A 683 -9.73 -17.57 16.45
C SER A 683 -9.99 -17.07 17.87
N ARG A 684 -10.21 -15.76 18.03
CA ARG A 684 -10.48 -15.17 19.35
C ARG A 684 -11.81 -15.60 19.95
N MET A 685 -12.85 -15.77 19.15
CA MET A 685 -14.15 -16.20 19.62
C MET A 685 -14.15 -17.69 19.98
N CYS A 686 -13.45 -18.55 19.23
CA CYS A 686 -13.26 -19.95 19.60
C CYS A 686 -12.50 -20.06 20.94
N ASN A 687 -11.46 -19.25 21.13
CA ASN A 687 -10.71 -19.19 22.39
C ASN A 687 -11.55 -18.63 23.55
N ALA A 688 -12.33 -17.57 23.34
CA ALA A 688 -13.15 -16.97 24.38
C ALA A 688 -14.33 -17.86 24.80
N LEU A 689 -14.94 -18.56 23.84
CA LEU A 689 -16.10 -19.43 24.07
C LEU A 689 -15.74 -20.87 24.42
N HIS A 690 -14.45 -21.25 24.34
CA HIS A 690 -13.98 -22.64 24.50
C HIS A 690 -14.76 -23.63 23.62
N ALA A 691 -15.11 -23.22 22.40
CA ALA A 691 -15.97 -23.97 21.49
C ALA A 691 -15.39 -23.97 20.07
N ASP A 692 -15.43 -25.14 19.42
CA ASP A 692 -15.10 -25.27 17.99
C ASP A 692 -16.28 -24.80 17.15
N LEU A 693 -16.26 -23.52 16.76
CA LEU A 693 -17.24 -22.96 15.86
C LEU A 693 -16.76 -23.11 14.41
N PRO A 694 -17.57 -23.65 13.49
CA PRO A 694 -17.22 -23.66 12.07
C PRO A 694 -16.99 -22.23 11.58
N ILE A 695 -15.88 -21.97 10.88
CA ILE A 695 -15.60 -20.63 10.34
C ILE A 695 -16.69 -20.16 9.35
N THR A 696 -17.41 -21.10 8.73
CA THR A 696 -18.58 -20.85 7.87
C THR A 696 -19.69 -20.07 8.57
N ASP A 697 -19.86 -20.25 9.88
CA ASP A 697 -20.90 -19.56 10.67
C ASP A 697 -20.58 -18.06 10.83
N PHE A 698 -19.29 -17.72 10.83
CA PHE A 698 -18.79 -16.34 10.88
C PHE A 698 -18.92 -15.63 9.53
N PHE A 699 -18.92 -16.39 8.43
CA PHE A 699 -19.18 -15.85 7.09
C PHE A 699 -20.69 -15.68 6.82
N ALA A 700 -21.53 -16.53 7.41
CA ALA A 700 -22.99 -16.46 7.30
C ALA A 700 -23.60 -15.31 8.13
N ALA A 701 -22.97 -14.93 9.24
CA ALA A 701 -23.41 -13.82 10.09
C ALA A 701 -22.82 -12.48 9.62
N SER A 702 -23.67 -11.45 9.46
CA SER A 702 -23.23 -10.10 9.09
C SER A 702 -23.12 -9.12 10.26
N THR A 703 -23.66 -9.48 11.43
CA THR A 703 -23.59 -8.72 12.69
C THR A 703 -23.31 -9.67 13.86
N LEU A 704 -22.88 -9.14 15.01
CA LEU A 704 -22.65 -9.96 16.21
C LEU A 704 -23.94 -10.59 16.75
N ARG A 705 -25.10 -9.94 16.54
CA ARG A 705 -26.41 -10.52 16.88
C ARG A 705 -26.74 -11.69 15.98
N GLN A 706 -26.47 -11.60 14.69
CA GLN A 706 -26.67 -12.73 13.78
C GLN A 706 -25.73 -13.87 14.13
N LEU A 707 -24.49 -13.58 14.53
CA LEU A 707 -23.54 -14.58 15.00
C LEU A 707 -24.00 -15.24 16.31
N ALA A 708 -24.46 -14.45 17.28
CA ALA A 708 -25.07 -14.95 18.50
C ALA A 708 -26.28 -15.85 18.20
N GLN A 709 -27.14 -15.44 17.26
CA GLN A 709 -28.28 -16.24 16.82
C GLN A 709 -27.87 -17.51 16.09
N VAL A 710 -26.81 -17.50 15.27
CA VAL A 710 -26.29 -18.70 14.62
C VAL A 710 -25.74 -19.66 15.66
N ILE A 711 -24.97 -19.17 16.63
CA ILE A 711 -24.43 -19.98 17.74
C ILE A 711 -25.56 -20.54 18.62
N GLU A 712 -26.56 -19.73 18.95
CA GLU A 712 -27.74 -20.14 19.73
C GLU A 712 -28.63 -21.11 18.94
N ARG A 713 -28.79 -20.94 17.61
CA ARG A 713 -29.55 -21.85 16.74
C ARG A 713 -28.82 -23.17 16.53
N SER A 714 -27.49 -23.14 16.39
CA SER A 714 -26.63 -24.32 16.33
C SER A 714 -26.65 -25.08 17.66
N ALA A 715 -26.80 -24.38 18.79
CA ALA A 715 -26.99 -24.96 20.11
C ALA A 715 -28.42 -25.46 20.40
N SER A 716 -29.43 -25.03 19.63
CA SER A 716 -30.86 -25.32 19.94
C SER A 716 -31.58 -26.25 18.95
N GLN A 717 -31.27 -26.26 17.64
CA GLN A 717 -31.96 -27.02 16.55
C GLN A 717 -33.53 -26.95 16.51
N PRO A 718 -34.21 -27.46 15.46
CA PRO A 718 -34.29 -27.00 14.08
C PRO A 718 -35.67 -26.35 13.74
N GLY A 719 -35.72 -25.40 12.79
CA GLY A 719 -36.94 -25.07 12.03
C GLY A 719 -37.46 -23.62 12.04
N GLY A 720 -37.54 -23.03 10.83
CA GLY A 720 -38.57 -22.09 10.33
C GLY A 720 -38.68 -20.68 10.93
N HIS A 721 -38.50 -19.63 10.11
CA HIS A 721 -39.07 -18.28 10.35
C HIS A 721 -39.57 -17.65 9.02
N ALA A 722 -40.59 -16.80 9.17
CA ALA A 722 -41.69 -16.52 8.25
C ALA A 722 -41.39 -15.63 7.03
N ALA A 723 -42.23 -15.83 6.00
CA ALA A 723 -42.25 -15.17 4.71
C ALA A 723 -42.75 -13.71 4.78
N ASP A 724 -42.11 -12.83 4.00
CA ASP A 724 -42.58 -11.48 3.70
C ASP A 724 -43.23 -11.47 2.30
N GLN A 725 -44.31 -10.69 2.13
CA GLN A 725 -45.26 -10.82 1.01
C GLN A 725 -44.70 -10.42 -0.37
N PRO A 726 -45.10 -11.09 -1.47
CA PRO A 726 -44.67 -10.76 -2.84
C PRO A 726 -45.36 -9.49 -3.37
N GLY A 727 -44.59 -8.63 -4.04
CA GLY A 727 -45.10 -7.52 -4.85
C GLY A 727 -45.89 -7.99 -6.09
N PRO A 728 -46.48 -7.06 -6.86
CA PRO A 728 -47.36 -7.41 -7.99
C PRO A 728 -46.65 -8.29 -9.03
N LEU A 729 -47.32 -9.38 -9.41
CA LEU A 729 -46.84 -10.37 -10.38
C LEU A 729 -46.59 -9.70 -11.74
N ALA A 730 -45.37 -9.84 -12.25
CA ALA A 730 -45.01 -9.32 -13.57
C ALA A 730 -45.58 -10.21 -14.68
N GLU A 731 -45.93 -9.62 -15.84
CA GLU A 731 -46.49 -10.35 -16.98
C GLU A 731 -45.50 -11.41 -17.51
N PRO A 732 -45.89 -12.69 -17.63
CA PRO A 732 -44.99 -13.74 -18.15
C PRO A 732 -44.56 -13.52 -19.60
N VAL A 733 -43.37 -14.04 -19.95
CA VAL A 733 -42.79 -13.92 -21.31
C VAL A 733 -42.74 -15.30 -21.95
N ALA A 734 -43.25 -15.42 -23.18
CA ALA A 734 -43.21 -16.64 -23.98
C ALA A 734 -41.92 -16.70 -24.81
N ILE A 735 -41.31 -17.88 -24.86
CA ILE A 735 -40.29 -18.23 -25.87
C ILE A 735 -41.04 -18.77 -27.08
N VAL A 736 -40.97 -18.05 -28.20
CA VAL A 736 -41.75 -18.35 -29.40
C VAL A 736 -40.93 -18.85 -30.59
N GLY A 737 -39.61 -18.71 -30.52
CA GLY A 737 -38.68 -19.24 -31.51
C GLY A 737 -37.32 -19.48 -30.90
N MET A 738 -36.53 -20.38 -31.48
CA MET A 738 -35.16 -20.66 -31.07
C MET A 738 -34.30 -21.17 -32.20
N ALA A 739 -33.02 -20.81 -32.17
CA ALA A 739 -31.99 -21.36 -33.05
C ALA A 739 -30.67 -21.49 -32.31
N GLY A 740 -29.80 -22.36 -32.79
CA GLY A 740 -28.46 -22.51 -32.23
C GLY A 740 -27.60 -23.47 -33.02
N ARG A 741 -26.28 -23.35 -32.83
CA ARG A 741 -25.27 -24.25 -33.37
C ARG A 741 -24.45 -24.78 -32.20
N PHE A 742 -24.32 -26.08 -32.09
CA PHE A 742 -23.69 -26.74 -30.94
C PHE A 742 -22.66 -27.77 -31.41
N PRO A 743 -21.70 -28.17 -30.56
CA PRO A 743 -20.78 -29.26 -30.87
C PRO A 743 -21.54 -30.53 -31.30
N GLY A 744 -21.25 -31.03 -32.50
CA GLY A 744 -21.91 -32.20 -33.09
C GLY A 744 -23.37 -32.00 -33.51
N ALA A 745 -23.89 -30.76 -33.52
CA ALA A 745 -25.27 -30.46 -33.93
C ALA A 745 -25.36 -29.10 -34.66
N GLU A 746 -25.82 -29.14 -35.91
CA GLU A 746 -25.96 -27.94 -36.74
C GLU A 746 -27.16 -27.06 -36.37
N ASP A 747 -28.17 -27.64 -35.71
CA ASP A 747 -29.40 -26.97 -35.31
C ASP A 747 -29.94 -27.51 -33.96
N VAL A 748 -31.07 -26.95 -33.49
CA VAL A 748 -31.73 -27.32 -32.22
C VAL A 748 -32.31 -28.73 -32.25
N ASP A 749 -32.75 -29.23 -33.39
CA ASP A 749 -33.33 -30.57 -33.53
C ASP A 749 -32.26 -31.66 -33.48
N ALA A 750 -31.13 -31.45 -34.17
CA ALA A 750 -29.93 -32.28 -34.07
C ALA A 750 -29.38 -32.29 -32.64
N PHE A 751 -29.37 -31.13 -31.99
CA PHE A 751 -28.95 -31.00 -30.61
C PHE A 751 -29.84 -31.84 -29.69
N TRP A 752 -31.16 -31.74 -29.83
CA TRP A 752 -32.09 -32.56 -29.06
C TRP A 752 -31.91 -34.06 -29.32
N ARG A 753 -31.75 -34.48 -30.59
CA ARG A 753 -31.46 -35.89 -30.93
C ARG A 753 -30.21 -36.40 -30.20
N ASN A 754 -29.16 -35.58 -30.15
CA ASN A 754 -27.93 -35.94 -29.44
C ASN A 754 -28.14 -36.05 -27.93
N LEU A 755 -28.85 -35.12 -27.31
CA LEU A 755 -29.16 -35.17 -25.88
C LEU A 755 -30.02 -36.39 -25.52
N ALA A 756 -31.08 -36.65 -26.28
CA ALA A 756 -31.98 -37.77 -26.05
C ALA A 756 -31.26 -39.13 -26.21
N ALA A 757 -30.30 -39.21 -27.13
CA ALA A 757 -29.46 -40.38 -27.35
C ALA A 757 -28.26 -40.50 -26.38
N GLY A 758 -28.05 -39.53 -25.47
CA GLY A 758 -26.94 -39.55 -24.53
C GLY A 758 -25.56 -39.37 -25.17
N ILE A 759 -25.48 -38.61 -26.28
CA ILE A 759 -24.24 -38.40 -27.02
C ILE A 759 -23.37 -37.34 -26.33
N GLU A 760 -22.08 -37.65 -26.16
CA GLU A 760 -21.03 -36.68 -25.81
C GLU A 760 -20.37 -36.17 -27.09
N SER A 761 -20.44 -34.86 -27.32
CA SER A 761 -19.84 -34.15 -28.46
C SER A 761 -18.45 -33.59 -28.17
N ILE A 762 -17.86 -33.92 -27.02
CA ILE A 762 -16.47 -33.63 -26.69
C ILE A 762 -15.60 -34.73 -27.30
N VAL A 763 -14.91 -34.44 -28.40
CA VAL A 763 -14.19 -35.47 -29.16
C VAL A 763 -12.68 -35.46 -28.89
N ASP A 764 -12.06 -36.62 -29.01
CA ASP A 764 -10.61 -36.77 -29.07
C ASP A 764 -10.06 -36.19 -30.38
N LEU A 765 -8.89 -35.56 -30.29
CA LEU A 765 -8.18 -34.98 -31.41
C LEU A 765 -6.96 -35.84 -31.73
N ALA A 766 -6.98 -36.49 -32.89
CA ALA A 766 -5.80 -37.14 -33.44
C ALA A 766 -4.69 -36.12 -33.75
N ASP A 767 -3.45 -36.58 -33.92
CA ASP A 767 -2.30 -35.71 -34.15
C ASP A 767 -2.44 -34.81 -35.39
N ASP A 768 -3.08 -35.31 -36.44
CA ASP A 768 -3.39 -34.59 -37.68
C ASP A 768 -4.59 -33.63 -37.54
N GLN A 769 -5.46 -33.86 -36.56
CA GLN A 769 -6.60 -32.99 -36.25
C GLN A 769 -6.26 -31.87 -35.28
N LEU A 770 -5.15 -31.98 -34.54
CA LEU A 770 -4.68 -30.94 -33.63
C LEU A 770 -4.19 -29.72 -34.41
N ASN A 771 -4.83 -28.59 -34.18
CA ASN A 771 -4.47 -27.32 -34.79
C ASN A 771 -3.31 -26.64 -34.02
N LEU A 772 -2.18 -27.34 -33.99
CA LEU A 772 -0.90 -26.89 -33.44
C LEU A 772 0.20 -27.15 -34.49
N PRO A 773 1.23 -26.29 -34.63
CA PRO A 773 2.37 -26.59 -35.50
C PRO A 773 2.99 -27.95 -35.17
N ALA A 774 3.43 -28.72 -36.16
CA ALA A 774 3.95 -30.08 -35.96
C ALA A 774 5.17 -30.12 -35.02
N ASP A 775 5.99 -29.08 -35.06
CA ASP A 775 7.18 -28.86 -34.23
C ASP A 775 6.89 -28.21 -32.86
N SER A 776 5.62 -27.83 -32.62
CA SER A 776 5.20 -27.08 -31.44
C SER A 776 5.59 -27.80 -30.14
N PRO A 777 6.29 -27.13 -29.20
CA PRO A 777 6.66 -27.74 -27.92
C PRO A 777 5.41 -28.13 -27.11
N TRP A 778 4.27 -27.49 -27.35
CA TRP A 778 2.99 -27.81 -26.73
C TRP A 778 2.52 -29.23 -27.05
N ARG A 779 2.79 -29.75 -28.26
CA ARG A 779 2.43 -31.14 -28.63
C ARG A 779 3.19 -32.20 -27.82
N ARG A 780 4.36 -31.86 -27.26
CA ARG A 780 5.19 -32.79 -26.47
C ARG A 780 4.89 -32.75 -24.98
N ARG A 781 3.97 -31.89 -24.56
CA ARG A 781 3.59 -31.76 -23.15
C ARG A 781 2.80 -32.99 -22.69
N PRO A 782 3.21 -33.67 -21.59
CA PRO A 782 2.49 -34.83 -21.06
C PRO A 782 1.12 -34.45 -20.48
N ASP A 783 0.93 -33.19 -20.12
CA ASP A 783 -0.27 -32.60 -19.55
C ASP A 783 -1.18 -31.92 -20.60
N LEU A 784 -0.91 -32.12 -21.89
CA LEU A 784 -1.80 -31.68 -22.97
C LEU A 784 -3.01 -32.63 -23.09
N VAL A 785 -4.18 -32.13 -22.76
CA VAL A 785 -5.46 -32.81 -22.98
C VAL A 785 -5.91 -32.54 -24.42
N ARG A 786 -6.00 -33.61 -25.23
CA ARG A 786 -6.27 -33.56 -26.66
C ARG A 786 -7.76 -33.73 -26.97
N ARG A 787 -8.62 -33.03 -26.23
CA ARG A 787 -10.07 -33.10 -26.40
C ARG A 787 -10.66 -31.73 -26.59
N SER A 788 -11.72 -31.63 -27.39
CA SER A 788 -12.36 -30.36 -27.73
C SER A 788 -13.80 -30.55 -28.15
N ALA A 789 -14.69 -29.72 -27.62
CA ALA A 789 -16.03 -29.51 -28.14
C ALA A 789 -16.02 -28.28 -29.05
N HIS A 790 -16.23 -28.46 -30.33
CA HIS A 790 -16.03 -27.42 -31.33
C HIS A 790 -17.15 -27.44 -32.37
N LEU A 791 -17.30 -26.35 -33.12
CA LEU A 791 -18.33 -26.22 -34.14
C LEU A 791 -17.81 -26.62 -35.52
N ASP A 792 -18.52 -27.51 -36.19
CA ASP A 792 -18.24 -27.81 -37.59
C ASP A 792 -18.56 -26.59 -38.47
N GLN A 793 -17.71 -26.31 -39.45
CA GLN A 793 -17.88 -25.19 -40.39
C GLN A 793 -18.14 -23.83 -39.70
N ALA A 794 -17.46 -23.56 -38.59
CA ALA A 794 -17.63 -22.30 -37.87
C ALA A 794 -17.13 -21.07 -38.64
N ASP A 795 -16.31 -21.26 -39.66
CA ASP A 795 -15.80 -20.22 -40.55
C ASP A 795 -16.65 -20.05 -41.84
N ALA A 796 -17.59 -20.96 -42.10
CA ALA A 796 -18.56 -20.84 -43.19
C ALA A 796 -19.61 -19.76 -42.88
N PHE A 797 -20.04 -19.03 -43.90
CA PHE A 797 -21.05 -17.97 -43.79
C PHE A 797 -21.61 -17.61 -45.17
N ASP A 798 -22.93 -17.54 -45.30
CA ASP A 798 -23.59 -17.04 -46.52
C ASP A 798 -23.61 -15.51 -46.55
N ALA A 799 -22.48 -14.91 -46.93
CA ALA A 799 -22.35 -13.45 -46.96
C ALA A 799 -23.30 -12.79 -47.99
N ALA A 800 -23.59 -13.46 -49.11
CA ALA A 800 -24.41 -12.90 -50.17
C ALA A 800 -25.87 -12.75 -49.72
N PHE A 801 -26.36 -13.70 -48.94
CA PHE A 801 -27.70 -13.65 -48.33
C PHE A 801 -27.90 -12.39 -47.48
N PHE A 802 -26.93 -12.04 -46.64
CA PHE A 802 -26.98 -10.84 -45.79
C PHE A 802 -26.54 -9.55 -46.49
N GLY A 803 -26.30 -9.57 -47.80
CA GLY A 803 -25.80 -8.40 -48.55
C GLY A 803 -24.39 -7.96 -48.14
N ILE A 804 -23.61 -8.85 -47.53
CA ILE A 804 -22.25 -8.59 -47.04
C ILE A 804 -21.26 -8.94 -48.13
N PHE A 805 -20.37 -8.00 -48.45
CA PHE A 805 -19.33 -8.27 -49.45
C PHE A 805 -18.38 -9.38 -48.96
N PRO A 806 -17.91 -10.30 -49.83
CA PRO A 806 -17.00 -11.37 -49.43
C PRO A 806 -15.75 -10.87 -48.69
N ARG A 807 -15.27 -9.68 -49.05
CA ARG A 807 -14.12 -9.05 -48.40
C ARG A 807 -14.43 -8.58 -46.96
N GLU A 808 -15.64 -8.07 -46.71
CA GLU A 808 -16.08 -7.72 -45.36
C GLU A 808 -16.28 -9.00 -44.54
N ALA A 809 -16.97 -10.00 -45.10
CA ALA A 809 -17.20 -11.28 -44.45
C ALA A 809 -15.89 -11.93 -43.98
N GLN A 810 -14.81 -11.89 -44.76
CA GLN A 810 -13.50 -12.42 -44.37
C GLN A 810 -12.90 -11.76 -43.11
N LEU A 811 -13.20 -10.48 -42.87
CA LEU A 811 -12.72 -9.71 -41.73
C LEU A 811 -13.63 -9.84 -40.50
N MET A 812 -14.90 -10.18 -40.70
CA MET A 812 -15.86 -10.31 -39.60
C MET A 812 -15.46 -11.43 -38.65
N ASP A 813 -15.62 -11.24 -37.34
CA ASP A 813 -15.49 -12.33 -36.39
C ASP A 813 -16.53 -13.42 -36.72
N PRO A 814 -16.14 -14.71 -36.89
CA PRO A 814 -17.07 -15.81 -37.05
C PRO A 814 -18.19 -15.86 -36.02
N GLN A 815 -17.96 -15.35 -34.80
CA GLN A 815 -19.00 -15.19 -33.79
C GLN A 815 -20.16 -14.30 -34.26
N HIS A 816 -19.86 -13.19 -34.96
CA HIS A 816 -20.88 -12.30 -35.51
C HIS A 816 -21.65 -12.98 -36.63
N ARG A 817 -20.93 -13.70 -37.50
CA ARG A 817 -21.50 -14.43 -38.65
C ARG A 817 -22.49 -15.50 -38.18
N VAL A 818 -22.07 -16.38 -37.28
CA VAL A 818 -22.93 -17.44 -36.75
C VAL A 818 -24.12 -16.87 -35.99
N LEU A 819 -23.94 -15.78 -35.25
CA LEU A 819 -25.07 -15.17 -34.54
C LEU A 819 -26.07 -14.47 -35.48
N LEU A 820 -25.62 -13.92 -36.62
CA LEU A 820 -26.51 -13.43 -37.69
C LEU A 820 -27.40 -14.55 -38.22
N GLU A 821 -26.81 -15.70 -38.56
CA GLU A 821 -27.54 -16.89 -39.00
C GLU A 821 -28.52 -17.38 -37.92
N CYS A 822 -28.08 -17.47 -36.66
CA CYS A 822 -28.96 -17.85 -35.56
C CYS A 822 -30.11 -16.85 -35.34
N GLY A 823 -29.88 -15.54 -35.49
CA GLY A 823 -30.93 -14.54 -35.36
C GLY A 823 -31.98 -14.66 -36.46
N TRP A 824 -31.54 -14.91 -37.70
CA TRP A 824 -32.44 -15.18 -38.82
C TRP A 824 -33.27 -16.44 -38.58
N HIS A 825 -32.62 -17.59 -38.33
CA HIS A 825 -33.31 -18.87 -38.11
C HIS A 825 -34.23 -18.84 -36.89
N ALA A 826 -33.91 -18.08 -35.83
CA ALA A 826 -34.78 -17.96 -34.68
C ALA A 826 -36.08 -17.20 -35.00
N LEU A 827 -36.01 -16.16 -35.85
CA LEU A 827 -37.21 -15.46 -36.35
C LEU A 827 -38.03 -16.34 -37.30
N GLU A 828 -37.36 -17.11 -38.17
CA GLU A 828 -38.04 -18.09 -39.02
C GLU A 828 -38.77 -19.17 -38.20
N ASP A 829 -38.12 -19.72 -37.17
CA ASP A 829 -38.74 -20.67 -36.24
C ASP A 829 -39.93 -20.06 -35.48
N ALA A 830 -39.85 -18.76 -35.15
CA ALA A 830 -40.97 -18.01 -34.58
C ALA A 830 -42.09 -17.70 -35.58
N GLY A 831 -41.88 -17.92 -36.89
CA GLY A 831 -42.85 -17.62 -37.95
C GLY A 831 -42.86 -16.17 -38.42
N TYR A 832 -41.79 -15.41 -38.19
CA TYR A 832 -41.68 -13.99 -38.55
C TYR A 832 -40.64 -13.75 -39.65
N CYS A 833 -41.03 -13.00 -40.69
CA CYS A 833 -40.12 -12.50 -41.71
C CYS A 833 -39.44 -11.22 -41.19
N PRO A 834 -38.10 -11.14 -41.10
CA PRO A 834 -37.39 -9.95 -40.60
C PRO A 834 -37.79 -8.65 -41.29
N ASP A 835 -38.03 -8.68 -42.60
CA ASP A 835 -38.40 -7.51 -43.40
C ASP A 835 -39.82 -6.97 -43.11
N ASP A 836 -40.70 -7.81 -42.55
CA ASP A 836 -42.12 -7.51 -42.37
C ASP A 836 -42.58 -7.62 -40.90
N VAL A 837 -41.66 -7.62 -39.93
CA VAL A 837 -42.04 -7.66 -38.51
C VAL A 837 -42.64 -6.32 -38.08
N ALA A 838 -43.92 -6.34 -37.72
CA ALA A 838 -44.58 -5.18 -37.14
C ALA A 838 -44.14 -4.93 -35.68
N GLY A 839 -43.93 -3.67 -35.33
CA GLY A 839 -43.58 -3.24 -33.97
C GLY A 839 -42.07 -3.09 -33.75
N LEU A 840 -41.66 -2.91 -32.48
CA LEU A 840 -40.25 -2.74 -32.12
C LEU A 840 -39.66 -4.09 -31.71
N VAL A 841 -38.66 -4.58 -32.46
CA VAL A 841 -37.93 -5.81 -32.12
C VAL A 841 -36.59 -5.46 -31.46
N GLY A 842 -36.40 -5.84 -30.19
CA GLY A 842 -35.15 -5.65 -29.47
C GLY A 842 -34.14 -6.77 -29.73
N VAL A 843 -32.86 -6.50 -29.50
CA VAL A 843 -31.74 -7.44 -29.61
C VAL A 843 -30.87 -7.36 -28.36
N PHE A 844 -30.70 -8.47 -27.65
CA PHE A 844 -29.87 -8.58 -26.46
C PHE A 844 -28.93 -9.76 -26.62
N ALA A 845 -27.64 -9.51 -26.83
CA ALA A 845 -26.71 -10.60 -27.10
C ALA A 845 -25.30 -10.33 -26.59
N GLY A 846 -24.49 -11.38 -26.45
CA GLY A 846 -23.08 -11.23 -26.15
C GLY A 846 -22.21 -12.24 -26.90
N CYS A 847 -20.94 -11.92 -27.05
CA CYS A 847 -19.93 -12.79 -27.65
C CYS A 847 -18.65 -12.87 -26.79
N TYR A 848 -17.91 -13.96 -26.96
CA TYR A 848 -16.59 -14.13 -26.34
C TYR A 848 -15.55 -13.21 -26.98
N MET A 849 -14.36 -13.08 -26.37
CA MET A 849 -13.31 -12.28 -26.99
C MET A 849 -12.92 -12.81 -28.36
N ASN A 850 -12.65 -11.88 -29.27
CA ASN A 850 -12.33 -12.18 -30.64
C ASN A 850 -10.94 -12.81 -30.78
N THR A 851 -10.93 -14.14 -30.75
CA THR A 851 -9.71 -14.94 -30.96
C THR A 851 -9.36 -15.11 -32.43
N TYR A 852 -10.32 -14.90 -33.34
CA TYR A 852 -10.11 -14.97 -34.79
C TYR A 852 -9.17 -13.87 -35.29
N ALA A 853 -9.36 -12.64 -34.84
CA ALA A 853 -8.44 -11.54 -35.14
C ALA A 853 -7.05 -11.87 -34.59
N LEU A 854 -6.94 -12.23 -33.29
CA LEU A 854 -5.67 -12.58 -32.65
C LEU A 854 -4.91 -13.70 -33.39
N ALA A 855 -5.61 -14.76 -33.82
CA ALA A 855 -5.02 -15.84 -34.61
C ALA A 855 -4.62 -15.39 -36.03
N SER A 856 -5.40 -14.49 -36.64
CA SER A 856 -5.10 -13.91 -37.94
C SER A 856 -3.88 -12.97 -37.89
N LEU A 857 -3.64 -12.27 -36.77
CA LEU A 857 -2.42 -11.45 -36.57
C LEU A 857 -1.14 -12.29 -36.68
N ALA A 858 -1.20 -13.56 -36.29
CA ALA A 858 -0.05 -14.47 -36.30
C ALA A 858 0.20 -15.12 -37.67
N THR A 859 -0.76 -15.10 -38.60
CA THR A 859 -0.73 -15.92 -39.82
C THR A 859 -0.96 -15.16 -41.11
N ARG A 860 -1.45 -13.90 -41.06
CA ARG A 860 -1.82 -13.08 -42.23
C ARG A 860 -1.37 -11.61 -42.06
N PRO A 861 -0.07 -11.29 -42.27
CA PRO A 861 0.49 -9.94 -42.09
C PRO A 861 -0.16 -8.85 -42.94
N GLU A 862 -0.74 -9.21 -44.08
CA GLU A 862 -1.50 -8.34 -44.97
C GLU A 862 -2.86 -7.92 -44.38
N LEU A 863 -3.49 -8.80 -43.59
CA LEU A 863 -4.67 -8.45 -42.79
C LEU A 863 -4.26 -7.52 -41.65
N LEU A 864 -3.14 -7.80 -40.97
CA LEU A 864 -2.57 -6.98 -39.89
C LEU A 864 -2.33 -5.53 -40.34
N ARG A 865 -1.72 -5.33 -41.52
CA ARG A 865 -1.46 -3.98 -42.05
C ARG A 865 -2.75 -3.19 -42.27
N ARG A 866 -3.80 -3.87 -42.76
CA ARG A 866 -5.12 -3.25 -42.99
C ARG A 866 -5.88 -2.96 -41.69
N LEU A 867 -5.79 -3.86 -40.71
CA LEU A 867 -6.32 -3.64 -39.36
C LEU A 867 -5.62 -2.47 -38.66
N GLY A 868 -4.29 -2.40 -38.76
CA GLY A 868 -3.48 -1.31 -38.22
C GLY A 868 -3.76 0.04 -38.88
N ASP A 869 -3.90 0.07 -40.21
CA ASP A 869 -4.31 1.28 -40.94
C ASP A 869 -5.70 1.76 -40.48
N SER A 870 -6.58 0.87 -40.02
CA SER A 870 -7.93 1.20 -39.54
C SER A 870 -7.96 1.91 -38.18
N PHE A 871 -7.11 1.50 -37.23
CA PHE A 871 -7.00 2.11 -35.90
C PHE A 871 -6.48 3.56 -35.89
N PHE A 872 -5.86 4.02 -36.99
CA PHE A 872 -5.29 5.37 -37.11
C PHE A 872 -6.00 6.23 -38.19
N GLY A 873 -7.25 5.90 -38.54
CA GLY A 873 -8.09 6.71 -39.43
C GLY A 873 -8.25 6.18 -40.87
N GLY A 874 -7.78 4.97 -41.16
CA GLY A 874 -8.14 4.21 -42.37
C GLY A 874 -9.38 3.32 -42.17
N GLU A 875 -9.86 2.68 -43.25
CA GLU A 875 -11.02 1.77 -43.37
C GLU A 875 -11.80 1.41 -42.06
N LEU A 876 -12.68 2.31 -41.60
CA LEU A 876 -13.71 2.10 -40.54
C LEU A 876 -14.44 0.73 -40.54
N PRO A 877 -14.71 0.08 -41.70
CA PRO A 877 -15.43 -1.19 -41.74
C PRO A 877 -14.74 -2.36 -41.03
N ALA A 878 -13.41 -2.34 -40.88
CA ALA A 878 -12.69 -3.44 -40.26
C ALA A 878 -12.97 -3.49 -38.75
N GLU A 879 -12.79 -2.39 -38.02
CA GLU A 879 -13.01 -2.28 -36.56
C GLU A 879 -14.44 -2.70 -36.16
N LEU A 880 -15.44 -2.27 -36.95
CA LEU A 880 -16.83 -2.65 -36.74
C LEU A 880 -17.10 -4.14 -36.90
N GLY A 881 -16.26 -4.85 -37.67
CA GLY A 881 -16.48 -6.25 -38.06
C GLY A 881 -16.19 -7.26 -36.96
N PHE A 882 -15.46 -6.86 -35.92
CA PHE A 882 -14.81 -7.83 -35.03
C PHE A 882 -14.75 -7.43 -33.54
N ASP A 883 -15.18 -6.22 -33.19
CA ASP A 883 -15.34 -5.80 -31.79
C ASP A 883 -16.69 -6.26 -31.22
N LYS A 884 -16.68 -6.64 -29.94
CA LYS A 884 -17.86 -7.16 -29.23
C LYS A 884 -18.99 -6.16 -29.17
N ASP A 885 -18.68 -4.86 -29.06
CA ASP A 885 -19.67 -3.80 -28.83
C ASP A 885 -20.69 -3.71 -29.97
N TYR A 886 -20.29 -4.10 -31.19
CA TYR A 886 -21.14 -4.03 -32.38
C TYR A 886 -21.97 -5.29 -32.64
N LEU A 887 -21.88 -6.34 -31.82
CA LEU A 887 -22.58 -7.61 -32.07
C LEU A 887 -24.11 -7.43 -32.19
N ALA A 888 -24.73 -6.84 -31.16
CA ALA A 888 -26.19 -6.68 -31.11
C ALA A 888 -26.69 -5.65 -32.13
N THR A 889 -25.98 -4.53 -32.29
CA THR A 889 -26.35 -3.47 -33.24
C THR A 889 -26.19 -3.91 -34.68
N ARG A 890 -25.21 -4.76 -34.98
CA ARG A 890 -25.03 -5.37 -36.30
C ARG A 890 -26.16 -6.34 -36.61
N LEU A 891 -26.58 -7.18 -35.65
CA LEU A 891 -27.73 -8.05 -35.82
C LEU A 891 -29.00 -7.25 -36.12
N ALA A 892 -29.26 -6.19 -35.34
CA ALA A 892 -30.38 -5.29 -35.57
C ALA A 892 -30.31 -4.60 -36.94
N PHE A 893 -29.12 -4.16 -37.37
CA PHE A 893 -28.91 -3.52 -38.67
C PHE A 893 -29.23 -4.45 -39.84
N PHE A 894 -28.70 -5.68 -39.85
CA PHE A 894 -28.88 -6.61 -40.97
C PHE A 894 -30.29 -7.21 -41.04
N LEU A 895 -30.97 -7.33 -39.90
CA LEU A 895 -32.34 -7.86 -39.82
C LEU A 895 -33.40 -6.73 -39.80
N ASP A 896 -33.00 -5.49 -40.07
CA ASP A 896 -33.83 -4.28 -40.03
C ASP A 896 -34.63 -4.02 -38.73
N LEU A 897 -34.13 -4.51 -37.59
CA LEU A 897 -34.83 -4.44 -36.30
C LEU A 897 -34.64 -3.07 -35.64
N LYS A 898 -35.75 -2.46 -35.21
CA LYS A 898 -35.79 -1.06 -34.74
C LYS A 898 -35.92 -0.87 -33.22
N GLY A 899 -35.94 -1.95 -32.45
CA GLY A 899 -35.98 -1.89 -30.98
C GLY A 899 -34.60 -1.68 -30.35
N PRO A 900 -34.50 -1.78 -29.00
CA PRO A 900 -33.24 -1.65 -28.29
C PRO A 900 -32.23 -2.73 -28.70
N ALA A 901 -31.01 -2.36 -29.06
CA ALA A 901 -29.92 -3.29 -29.37
C ALA A 901 -28.79 -3.15 -28.35
N VAL A 902 -28.62 -4.15 -27.49
CA VAL A 902 -27.72 -4.11 -26.32
C VAL A 902 -26.77 -5.30 -26.33
N THR A 903 -25.48 -5.01 -26.34
CA THR A 903 -24.44 -6.00 -26.12
C THR A 903 -24.23 -6.23 -24.62
N VAL A 904 -24.36 -7.47 -24.16
CA VAL A 904 -24.24 -7.88 -22.74
C VAL A 904 -22.92 -8.62 -22.50
N GLN A 905 -22.26 -8.37 -21.36
CA GLN A 905 -21.02 -9.04 -20.98
C GLN A 905 -20.99 -9.35 -19.48
N THR A 906 -21.22 -10.61 -19.10
CA THR A 906 -21.16 -11.10 -17.71
C THR A 906 -20.46 -12.46 -17.60
N ALA A 907 -19.50 -12.73 -18.50
CA ALA A 907 -18.80 -14.02 -18.63
C ALA A 907 -19.80 -15.19 -18.88
N CYS A 908 -19.68 -16.31 -18.17
CA CYS A 908 -20.46 -17.52 -18.39
C CYS A 908 -21.99 -17.35 -18.26
N SER A 909 -22.47 -16.27 -17.64
CA SER A 909 -23.92 -15.97 -17.49
C SER A 909 -24.48 -15.04 -18.57
N THR A 910 -23.64 -14.57 -19.50
CA THR A 910 -23.97 -13.49 -20.45
C THR A 910 -25.28 -13.73 -21.20
N SER A 911 -25.45 -14.89 -21.84
CA SER A 911 -26.67 -15.17 -22.60
C SER A 911 -27.94 -15.27 -21.73
N LEU A 912 -27.81 -15.70 -20.47
CA LEU A 912 -28.95 -15.74 -19.54
C LEU A 912 -29.33 -14.33 -19.06
N VAL A 913 -28.34 -13.48 -18.78
CA VAL A 913 -28.57 -12.06 -18.46
C VAL A 913 -29.18 -11.32 -19.65
N ALA A 914 -28.78 -11.65 -20.88
CA ALA A 914 -29.37 -11.10 -22.09
C ALA A 914 -30.86 -11.46 -22.23
N ILE A 915 -31.24 -12.72 -21.97
CA ILE A 915 -32.65 -13.15 -21.91
C ILE A 915 -33.42 -12.36 -20.86
N ILE A 916 -32.84 -12.16 -19.68
CA ILE A 916 -33.51 -11.42 -18.59
C ILE A 916 -33.72 -9.94 -18.97
N GLN A 917 -32.71 -9.29 -19.56
CA GLN A 917 -32.84 -7.90 -20.03
C GLN A 917 -33.90 -7.78 -21.14
N ALA A 918 -33.96 -8.76 -22.05
CA ALA A 918 -35.01 -8.83 -23.07
C ALA A 918 -36.41 -8.98 -22.46
N CYS A 919 -36.57 -9.87 -21.47
CA CYS A 919 -37.83 -10.00 -20.74
C CYS A 919 -38.23 -8.70 -20.03
N GLN A 920 -37.28 -8.01 -19.39
CA GLN A 920 -37.51 -6.71 -18.75
C GLN A 920 -37.91 -5.63 -19.77
N ALA A 921 -37.27 -5.59 -20.94
CA ALA A 921 -37.60 -4.65 -22.01
C ALA A 921 -39.02 -4.88 -22.57
N LEU A 922 -39.42 -6.15 -22.73
CA LEU A 922 -40.77 -6.53 -23.13
C LEU A 922 -41.82 -6.13 -22.09
N GLN A 923 -41.57 -6.41 -20.80
CA GLN A 923 -42.46 -6.01 -19.71
C GLN A 923 -42.60 -4.49 -19.60
N ASN A 924 -41.51 -3.76 -19.81
CA ASN A 924 -41.50 -2.30 -19.81
C ASN A 924 -42.02 -1.69 -21.12
N ARG A 925 -42.48 -2.52 -22.07
CA ARG A 925 -42.98 -2.10 -23.40
C ARG A 925 -41.98 -1.23 -24.18
N GLN A 926 -40.69 -1.49 -24.00
CA GLN A 926 -39.61 -0.89 -24.80
C GLN A 926 -39.48 -1.58 -26.16
N CYS A 927 -40.01 -2.81 -26.27
CA CYS A 927 -40.14 -3.58 -27.50
C CYS A 927 -41.39 -4.48 -27.41
N ASP A 928 -41.82 -5.02 -28.55
CA ASP A 928 -42.95 -5.93 -28.69
C ASP A 928 -42.50 -7.38 -28.86
N MET A 929 -41.29 -7.55 -29.38
CA MET A 929 -40.58 -8.82 -29.53
C MET A 929 -39.10 -8.57 -29.21
N ALA A 930 -38.38 -9.60 -28.75
CA ALA A 930 -36.95 -9.49 -28.52
C ALA A 930 -36.20 -10.77 -28.90
N LEU A 931 -35.05 -10.61 -29.56
CA LEU A 931 -34.04 -11.64 -29.74
C LEU A 931 -33.07 -11.60 -28.55
N ALA A 932 -32.82 -12.76 -27.93
CA ALA A 932 -31.87 -12.86 -26.83
C ALA A 932 -30.98 -14.09 -26.91
N GLY A 933 -29.67 -13.94 -26.69
CA GLY A 933 -28.76 -15.07 -26.85
C GLY A 933 -27.29 -14.77 -26.63
N GLY A 934 -26.43 -15.63 -27.18
CA GLY A 934 -25.00 -15.43 -27.15
C GLY A 934 -24.20 -16.48 -27.91
N VAL A 935 -22.92 -16.19 -28.12
CA VAL A 935 -22.02 -17.00 -28.94
C VAL A 935 -20.63 -17.07 -28.31
N THR A 936 -19.98 -18.23 -28.42
CA THR A 936 -18.57 -18.41 -28.12
C THR A 936 -17.97 -19.26 -29.22
N ILE A 937 -17.02 -18.71 -29.97
CA ILE A 937 -16.25 -19.47 -30.96
C ILE A 937 -14.79 -19.08 -30.84
N ARG A 938 -13.93 -20.07 -30.60
CA ARG A 938 -12.49 -19.88 -30.42
C ARG A 938 -11.73 -20.33 -31.66
N PHE A 939 -10.85 -19.46 -32.15
CA PHE A 939 -9.94 -19.76 -33.25
C PHE A 939 -8.47 -19.74 -32.81
N PRO A 940 -7.62 -20.66 -33.30
CA PRO A 940 -8.02 -21.85 -34.06
C PRO A 940 -8.82 -22.84 -33.19
N GLN A 941 -9.82 -23.51 -33.79
CA GLN A 941 -10.50 -24.64 -33.16
C GLN A 941 -9.58 -25.88 -33.13
N ARG A 942 -9.99 -26.93 -32.40
CA ARG A 942 -9.29 -28.23 -32.33
C ARG A 942 -7.85 -28.13 -31.77
N ARG A 943 -7.62 -27.34 -30.73
CA ARG A 943 -6.28 -27.20 -30.10
C ARG A 943 -6.05 -28.08 -28.87
N GLY A 944 -7.11 -28.58 -28.24
CA GLY A 944 -7.03 -29.11 -26.87
C GLY A 944 -6.66 -28.02 -25.86
N TYR A 945 -6.22 -28.41 -24.68
CA TYR A 945 -5.77 -27.49 -23.64
C TYR A 945 -4.76 -28.17 -22.69
N VAL A 946 -3.97 -27.37 -21.98
CA VAL A 946 -2.99 -27.87 -21.02
C VAL A 946 -3.59 -27.86 -19.62
N TYR A 947 -3.55 -29.00 -18.95
CA TYR A 947 -3.95 -29.11 -17.56
C TYR A 947 -2.84 -28.63 -16.63
N THR A 948 -3.20 -27.83 -15.63
CA THR A 948 -2.32 -27.48 -14.51
C THR A 948 -3.06 -27.81 -13.21
N GLU A 949 -2.32 -28.35 -12.23
CA GLU A 949 -2.88 -28.66 -10.92
C GLU A 949 -3.54 -27.41 -10.29
N GLY A 950 -4.76 -27.57 -9.78
CA GLY A 950 -5.57 -26.46 -9.23
C GLY A 950 -6.31 -25.60 -10.28
N SER A 951 -6.22 -25.92 -11.58
CA SER A 951 -7.01 -25.24 -12.62
C SER A 951 -8.47 -25.71 -12.68
N ILE A 952 -9.33 -24.93 -13.34
CA ILE A 952 -10.76 -25.26 -13.50
C ILE A 952 -11.03 -26.25 -14.65
N VAL A 953 -10.03 -26.54 -15.48
CA VAL A 953 -10.18 -27.42 -16.65
C VAL A 953 -9.94 -28.88 -16.28
N SER A 954 -10.68 -29.78 -16.92
CA SER A 954 -10.65 -31.20 -16.60
C SER A 954 -9.34 -31.86 -17.04
N PRO A 955 -8.66 -32.65 -16.19
CA PRO A 955 -7.42 -33.34 -16.56
C PRO A 955 -7.60 -34.43 -17.61
N ASP A 956 -8.81 -34.93 -17.85
CA ASP A 956 -9.09 -36.04 -18.77
C ASP A 956 -10.05 -35.69 -19.91
N GLY A 957 -10.42 -34.41 -20.02
CA GLY A 957 -11.25 -33.94 -21.13
C GLY A 957 -12.71 -34.34 -21.05
N HIS A 958 -13.22 -34.65 -19.87
CA HIS A 958 -14.65 -34.83 -19.62
C HIS A 958 -15.17 -33.87 -18.54
N CYS A 959 -16.42 -33.43 -18.69
CA CYS A 959 -17.15 -32.72 -17.64
C CYS A 959 -18.06 -33.71 -16.92
N ARG A 960 -17.87 -33.90 -15.61
CA ARG A 960 -18.64 -34.86 -14.78
C ARG A 960 -19.41 -34.17 -13.69
N ALA A 961 -20.47 -33.46 -14.07
CA ALA A 961 -21.29 -32.72 -13.12
C ALA A 961 -21.82 -33.66 -12.01
N PHE A 962 -21.59 -33.28 -10.75
CA PHE A 962 -22.06 -33.95 -9.54
C PHE A 962 -21.48 -35.35 -9.25
N ASP A 963 -20.57 -35.85 -10.08
CA ASP A 963 -19.95 -37.17 -9.88
C ASP A 963 -18.79 -37.13 -8.87
N ALA A 964 -18.50 -38.26 -8.23
CA ALA A 964 -17.35 -38.41 -7.34
C ALA A 964 -16.00 -38.14 -8.02
N ASP A 965 -15.87 -38.39 -9.33
CA ASP A 965 -14.66 -38.15 -10.11
C ASP A 965 -14.68 -36.80 -10.85
N ALA A 966 -15.50 -35.84 -10.39
CA ALA A 966 -15.53 -34.46 -10.89
C ALA A 966 -14.21 -33.71 -10.64
N ARG A 967 -13.49 -33.36 -11.71
CA ARG A 967 -12.15 -32.74 -11.64
C ARG A 967 -11.96 -31.50 -12.52
N GLY A 968 -13.04 -30.95 -13.08
CA GLY A 968 -12.99 -29.75 -13.90
C GLY A 968 -13.96 -29.78 -15.08
N THR A 969 -13.91 -28.71 -15.87
CA THR A 969 -14.76 -28.51 -17.05
C THR A 969 -13.99 -28.61 -18.36
N VAL A 970 -14.69 -28.70 -19.48
CA VAL A 970 -14.11 -28.66 -20.83
C VAL A 970 -14.73 -27.48 -21.57
N PHE A 971 -13.94 -26.47 -21.94
CA PHE A 971 -14.47 -25.33 -22.69
C PHE A 971 -14.79 -25.73 -24.14
N GLY A 972 -15.99 -25.34 -24.62
CA GLY A 972 -16.50 -25.69 -25.95
C GLY A 972 -17.04 -24.49 -26.74
N ASP A 973 -17.15 -24.61 -28.06
CA ASP A 973 -17.65 -23.53 -28.93
C ASP A 973 -19.13 -23.77 -29.31
N GLY A 974 -19.94 -22.72 -29.33
CA GLY A 974 -21.38 -22.81 -29.62
C GLY A 974 -22.10 -21.46 -29.63
N ALA A 975 -23.31 -21.45 -30.16
CA ALA A 975 -24.18 -20.27 -30.26
C ALA A 975 -25.65 -20.65 -30.02
N GLY A 976 -26.42 -19.72 -29.45
CA GLY A 976 -27.86 -19.87 -29.30
C GLY A 976 -28.58 -18.53 -29.26
N MET A 977 -29.81 -18.51 -29.76
CA MET A 977 -30.71 -17.35 -29.80
C MET A 977 -32.14 -17.81 -29.55
N VAL A 978 -32.91 -17.03 -28.79
CA VAL A 978 -34.35 -17.23 -28.59
C VAL A 978 -35.12 -15.97 -28.96
N VAL A 979 -36.34 -16.15 -29.44
CA VAL A 979 -37.32 -15.07 -29.69
C VAL A 979 -38.31 -15.04 -28.55
N LEU A 980 -38.48 -13.86 -27.96
CA LEU A 980 -39.28 -13.62 -26.77
C LEU A 980 -40.42 -12.64 -27.10
N LYS A 981 -41.61 -12.91 -26.57
CA LYS A 981 -42.77 -12.00 -26.60
C LYS A 981 -43.50 -12.03 -25.27
N ARG A 982 -44.21 -10.97 -24.94
CA ARG A 982 -45.19 -11.01 -23.83
C ARG A 982 -46.19 -12.14 -24.10
N LEU A 983 -46.55 -12.92 -23.08
CA LEU A 983 -47.38 -14.12 -23.25
C LEU A 983 -48.75 -13.79 -23.86
N GLU A 984 -49.34 -12.65 -23.52
CA GLU A 984 -50.62 -12.22 -24.10
C GLU A 984 -50.49 -11.93 -25.60
N ASP A 985 -49.43 -11.23 -26.01
CA ASP A 985 -49.15 -10.94 -27.42
C ASP A 985 -48.88 -12.22 -28.21
N ALA A 986 -48.11 -13.15 -27.64
CA ALA A 986 -47.84 -14.44 -28.29
C ALA A 986 -49.12 -15.23 -28.55
N ARG A 987 -50.05 -15.22 -27.58
CA ARG A 987 -51.36 -15.87 -27.73
C ARG A 987 -52.26 -15.15 -28.73
N ARG A 988 -52.26 -13.82 -28.73
CA ARG A 988 -53.03 -13.00 -29.67
C ARG A 988 -52.58 -13.27 -31.11
N ASP A 989 -51.27 -13.35 -31.31
CA ASP A 989 -50.68 -13.48 -32.64
C ASP A 989 -50.63 -14.94 -33.12
N GLY A 990 -51.00 -15.89 -32.24
CA GLY A 990 -51.09 -17.31 -32.58
C GLY A 990 -49.74 -18.00 -32.67
N ASP A 991 -48.72 -17.46 -31.99
CA ASP A 991 -47.36 -17.97 -32.03
C ASP A 991 -47.25 -19.37 -31.43
N HIS A 992 -46.28 -20.15 -31.91
CA HIS A 992 -45.88 -21.36 -31.22
C HIS A 992 -45.19 -20.99 -29.91
N ILE A 993 -45.61 -21.57 -28.77
CA ILE A 993 -45.03 -21.27 -27.46
C ILE A 993 -44.30 -22.52 -26.97
N TYR A 994 -42.96 -22.48 -26.99
CA TYR A 994 -42.12 -23.57 -26.50
C TYR A 994 -42.12 -23.67 -24.98
N ALA A 995 -41.95 -22.51 -24.32
CA ALA A 995 -41.93 -22.40 -22.87
C ALA A 995 -42.31 -20.98 -22.43
N VAL A 996 -42.58 -20.82 -21.13
CA VAL A 996 -42.91 -19.53 -20.53
C VAL A 996 -41.91 -19.21 -19.43
N VAL A 997 -41.21 -18.09 -19.56
CA VAL A 997 -40.37 -17.51 -18.52
C VAL A 997 -41.28 -16.83 -17.50
N ARG A 998 -41.39 -17.46 -16.32
CA ARG A 998 -42.28 -17.00 -15.24
C ARG A 998 -41.66 -15.93 -14.35
N GLY A 999 -40.35 -15.95 -14.17
CA GLY A 999 -39.60 -15.00 -13.35
C GLY A 999 -38.10 -15.25 -13.44
N TRP A 1000 -37.32 -14.35 -12.84
CA TRP A 1000 -35.86 -14.38 -12.91
C TRP A 1000 -35.22 -13.68 -11.70
N GLY A 1001 -33.95 -13.98 -11.46
CA GLY A 1001 -33.15 -13.36 -10.41
C GLY A 1001 -31.73 -13.14 -10.91
N ILE A 1002 -31.22 -11.92 -10.74
CA ILE A 1002 -29.82 -11.55 -11.02
C ILE A 1002 -29.27 -10.85 -9.79
N ASN A 1003 -28.08 -11.22 -9.38
CA ASN A 1003 -27.32 -10.48 -8.39
C ASN A 1003 -25.81 -10.60 -8.67
N ASN A 1004 -25.00 -10.15 -7.73
CA ASN A 1004 -23.57 -10.36 -7.71
C ASN A 1004 -23.18 -10.83 -6.30
N ASP A 1005 -22.25 -11.78 -6.22
CA ASP A 1005 -21.73 -12.30 -4.95
C ASP A 1005 -21.10 -11.22 -4.05
N GLY A 1006 -20.72 -10.07 -4.62
CA GLY A 1006 -20.00 -9.03 -3.93
C GLY A 1006 -18.63 -9.51 -3.47
N HIS A 1007 -18.06 -8.86 -2.45
CA HIS A 1007 -16.71 -9.18 -1.96
C HIS A 1007 -16.69 -10.22 -0.83
N ARG A 1008 -17.85 -10.71 -0.35
CA ARG A 1008 -17.96 -11.68 0.75
C ARG A 1008 -17.72 -13.11 0.24
N LYS A 1009 -16.59 -13.32 -0.43
CA LYS A 1009 -16.14 -14.58 -1.01
C LYS A 1009 -14.63 -14.71 -0.89
N VAL A 1010 -14.14 -15.94 -0.84
CA VAL A 1010 -12.73 -16.28 -0.51
C VAL A 1010 -11.74 -15.66 -1.51
N SER A 1011 -12.15 -15.49 -2.77
CA SER A 1011 -11.36 -14.83 -3.80
C SER A 1011 -12.30 -14.28 -4.88
N TYR A 1012 -11.79 -13.39 -5.74
CA TYR A 1012 -12.57 -12.81 -6.85
C TYR A 1012 -13.31 -13.86 -7.72
N PRO A 1013 -12.67 -14.96 -8.17
CA PRO A 1013 -13.35 -15.98 -8.99
C PRO A 1013 -14.16 -17.01 -8.20
N ALA A 1014 -14.04 -17.05 -6.86
CA ALA A 1014 -14.77 -18.04 -6.06
C ALA A 1014 -16.29 -17.76 -6.09
N PRO A 1015 -17.15 -18.78 -6.23
CA PRO A 1015 -18.60 -18.58 -6.11
C PRO A 1015 -19.03 -18.39 -4.65
N SER A 1016 -20.13 -17.67 -4.41
CA SER A 1016 -20.76 -17.55 -3.09
C SER A 1016 -22.03 -18.41 -2.99
N PRO A 1017 -22.12 -19.35 -2.02
CA PRO A 1017 -23.35 -20.10 -1.78
C PRO A 1017 -24.55 -19.18 -1.47
N ASP A 1018 -24.34 -18.15 -0.65
CA ASP A 1018 -25.39 -17.20 -0.26
C ASP A 1018 -25.83 -16.34 -1.45
N GLY A 1019 -24.87 -15.89 -2.27
CA GLY A 1019 -25.14 -15.16 -3.50
C GLY A 1019 -26.03 -15.96 -4.45
N GLN A 1020 -25.67 -17.21 -4.70
CA GLN A 1020 -26.46 -18.12 -5.53
C GLN A 1020 -27.85 -18.39 -4.93
N ALA A 1021 -27.94 -18.70 -3.64
CA ALA A 1021 -29.22 -18.93 -2.97
C ALA A 1021 -30.14 -17.70 -3.05
N ALA A 1022 -29.59 -16.49 -2.89
CA ALA A 1022 -30.34 -15.26 -3.01
C ALA A 1022 -30.86 -15.01 -4.44
N ALA A 1023 -30.08 -15.33 -5.47
CA ALA A 1023 -30.52 -15.23 -6.86
C ALA A 1023 -31.67 -16.21 -7.17
N ILE A 1024 -31.57 -17.45 -6.68
CA ILE A 1024 -32.61 -18.47 -6.85
C ILE A 1024 -33.90 -18.07 -6.13
N VAL A 1025 -33.79 -17.58 -4.89
CA VAL A 1025 -34.93 -17.06 -4.12
C VAL A 1025 -35.59 -15.89 -4.85
N ALA A 1026 -34.80 -14.94 -5.37
CA ALA A 1026 -35.32 -13.81 -6.13
C ALA A 1026 -36.07 -14.27 -7.39
N ALA A 1027 -35.57 -15.29 -8.09
CA ALA A 1027 -36.24 -15.87 -9.25
C ALA A 1027 -37.59 -16.51 -8.89
N LEU A 1028 -37.64 -17.31 -7.82
CA LEU A 1028 -38.88 -17.93 -7.33
C LEU A 1028 -39.91 -16.88 -6.87
N GLN A 1029 -39.45 -15.86 -6.15
CA GLN A 1029 -40.30 -14.75 -5.71
C GLN A 1029 -40.81 -13.93 -6.91
N SER A 1030 -39.95 -13.61 -7.87
CA SER A 1030 -40.32 -12.94 -9.11
C SER A 1030 -41.34 -13.74 -9.91
N ALA A 1031 -41.27 -15.06 -9.89
CA ALA A 1031 -42.20 -15.95 -10.57
C ALA A 1031 -43.54 -16.14 -9.83
N GLY A 1032 -43.60 -15.78 -8.54
CA GLY A 1032 -44.71 -16.11 -7.66
C GLY A 1032 -44.87 -17.62 -7.47
N LEU A 1033 -43.78 -18.39 -7.52
CA LEU A 1033 -43.80 -19.85 -7.44
C LEU A 1033 -43.13 -20.36 -6.15
N SER A 1034 -43.66 -21.45 -5.61
CA SER A 1034 -43.01 -22.21 -4.53
C SER A 1034 -41.95 -23.14 -5.12
N ALA A 1035 -40.86 -23.37 -4.38
CA ALA A 1035 -39.84 -24.34 -4.76
C ALA A 1035 -40.40 -25.77 -4.95
N GLU A 1036 -41.52 -26.11 -4.30
CA GLU A 1036 -42.19 -27.41 -4.46
C GLU A 1036 -42.79 -27.63 -5.86
N SER A 1037 -43.05 -26.56 -6.60
CA SER A 1037 -43.55 -26.63 -7.97
C SER A 1037 -42.45 -26.89 -9.00
N ILE A 1038 -41.18 -26.84 -8.59
CA ILE A 1038 -40.05 -27.03 -9.51
C ILE A 1038 -39.68 -28.51 -9.55
N SER A 1039 -39.87 -29.12 -10.72
CA SER A 1039 -39.62 -30.56 -10.92
C SER A 1039 -38.23 -30.87 -11.48
N TYR A 1040 -37.56 -29.89 -12.11
CA TYR A 1040 -36.23 -30.03 -12.69
C TYR A 1040 -35.39 -28.75 -12.56
N ILE A 1041 -34.08 -28.91 -12.36
CA ILE A 1041 -33.07 -27.84 -12.39
C ILE A 1041 -32.02 -28.16 -13.46
N GLU A 1042 -31.94 -27.30 -14.49
CA GLU A 1042 -30.76 -27.22 -15.34
C GLU A 1042 -29.70 -26.36 -14.62
N ALA A 1043 -28.72 -27.00 -14.04
CA ALA A 1043 -27.69 -26.36 -13.23
C ALA A 1043 -26.57 -25.75 -14.09
N HIS A 1044 -25.75 -24.90 -13.48
CA HIS A 1044 -24.46 -24.54 -14.04
C HIS A 1044 -23.55 -25.77 -14.13
N GLY A 1045 -23.48 -26.61 -13.11
CA GLY A 1045 -22.92 -27.98 -13.12
C GLY A 1045 -21.66 -28.11 -13.97
N THR A 1046 -20.56 -27.55 -13.50
CA THR A 1046 -19.30 -27.45 -14.28
C THR A 1046 -18.43 -28.69 -14.14
N GLY A 1047 -18.78 -29.62 -13.25
CA GLY A 1047 -17.96 -30.80 -12.97
C GLY A 1047 -16.71 -30.45 -12.17
N THR A 1048 -16.71 -29.31 -11.46
CA THR A 1048 -15.61 -28.89 -10.61
C THR A 1048 -15.82 -29.41 -9.18
N SER A 1049 -14.73 -29.85 -8.54
CA SER A 1049 -14.77 -30.45 -7.20
C SER A 1049 -15.33 -29.51 -6.12
N LEU A 1050 -15.16 -28.19 -6.29
CA LEU A 1050 -15.65 -27.16 -5.38
C LEU A 1050 -16.97 -26.51 -5.84
N GLY A 1051 -17.14 -26.29 -7.15
CA GLY A 1051 -18.29 -25.55 -7.67
C GLY A 1051 -19.60 -26.33 -7.55
N ASP A 1052 -19.59 -27.62 -7.88
CA ASP A 1052 -20.79 -28.44 -7.86
C ASP A 1052 -21.39 -28.58 -6.44
N PRO A 1053 -20.60 -28.83 -5.36
CA PRO A 1053 -21.13 -28.80 -3.99
C PRO A 1053 -21.67 -27.44 -3.55
N ILE A 1054 -21.01 -26.35 -3.93
CA ILE A 1054 -21.48 -24.99 -3.62
C ILE A 1054 -22.85 -24.73 -4.26
N GLU A 1055 -23.02 -25.13 -5.53
CA GLU A 1055 -24.26 -24.93 -6.26
C GLU A 1055 -25.42 -25.75 -5.67
N VAL A 1056 -25.21 -27.03 -5.37
CA VAL A 1056 -26.25 -27.87 -4.76
C VAL A 1056 -26.60 -27.41 -3.34
N SER A 1057 -25.61 -26.94 -2.58
CA SER A 1057 -25.83 -26.36 -1.25
C SER A 1057 -26.67 -25.08 -1.35
N ALA A 1058 -26.36 -24.19 -2.28
CA ALA A 1058 -27.10 -22.95 -2.51
C ALA A 1058 -28.55 -23.21 -2.95
N LEU A 1059 -28.74 -24.12 -3.91
CA LEU A 1059 -30.06 -24.59 -4.35
C LEU A 1059 -30.85 -25.18 -3.18
N THR A 1060 -30.20 -26.00 -2.35
CA THR A 1060 -30.84 -26.60 -1.17
C THR A 1060 -31.25 -25.51 -0.18
N ALA A 1061 -30.36 -24.58 0.15
CA ALA A 1061 -30.65 -23.48 1.05
C ALA A 1061 -31.82 -22.61 0.56
N ALA A 1062 -31.91 -22.37 -0.76
CA ALA A 1062 -33.05 -21.67 -1.35
C ALA A 1062 -34.35 -22.48 -1.21
N PHE A 1063 -34.36 -23.75 -1.61
CA PHE A 1063 -35.55 -24.61 -1.59
C PHE A 1063 -36.08 -24.87 -0.17
N ARG A 1064 -35.18 -24.96 0.82
CA ARG A 1064 -35.51 -25.17 2.23
C ARG A 1064 -36.36 -24.06 2.85
N ARG A 1065 -36.50 -22.91 2.18
CA ARG A 1065 -37.43 -21.86 2.60
C ARG A 1065 -38.91 -22.22 2.38
N TRP A 1066 -39.21 -23.14 1.46
CA TRP A 1066 -40.58 -23.54 1.14
C TRP A 1066 -40.88 -24.99 1.50
N THR A 1067 -39.88 -25.89 1.49
CA THR A 1067 -40.14 -27.31 1.67
C THR A 1067 -39.09 -28.07 2.46
N SER A 1068 -39.55 -29.06 3.23
CA SER A 1068 -38.71 -30.05 3.89
C SER A 1068 -38.52 -31.34 3.07
N ARG A 1069 -39.20 -31.48 1.93
CA ARG A 1069 -39.11 -32.68 1.08
C ARG A 1069 -37.69 -32.87 0.51
N THR A 1070 -37.29 -34.12 0.36
CA THR A 1070 -36.01 -34.53 -0.25
C THR A 1070 -36.25 -35.37 -1.50
N GLY A 1071 -35.26 -35.44 -2.39
CA GLY A 1071 -35.22 -36.36 -3.54
C GLY A 1071 -36.41 -36.29 -4.49
N PHE A 1072 -37.02 -35.12 -4.71
CA PHE A 1072 -38.19 -34.97 -5.60
C PHE A 1072 -37.91 -34.17 -6.88
N CYS A 1073 -36.84 -33.38 -6.90
CA CYS A 1073 -36.50 -32.50 -8.01
C CYS A 1073 -35.30 -33.07 -8.78
N GLY A 1074 -35.44 -33.28 -10.09
CA GLY A 1074 -34.31 -33.72 -10.92
C GLY A 1074 -33.29 -32.60 -11.08
N ILE A 1075 -31.99 -32.90 -11.06
CA ILE A 1075 -30.93 -31.95 -11.40
C ILE A 1075 -30.05 -32.52 -12.51
N GLY A 1076 -29.64 -31.68 -13.45
CA GLY A 1076 -28.73 -32.06 -14.53
C GLY A 1076 -27.93 -30.91 -15.12
N SER A 1077 -27.01 -31.25 -16.03
CA SER A 1077 -26.16 -30.28 -16.73
C SER A 1077 -25.85 -30.72 -18.16
N VAL A 1078 -26.16 -29.84 -19.11
CA VAL A 1078 -25.84 -29.98 -20.54
C VAL A 1078 -24.33 -30.01 -20.83
N LYS A 1079 -23.51 -29.50 -19.90
CA LYS A 1079 -22.05 -29.42 -20.09
C LYS A 1079 -21.40 -30.79 -20.15
N THR A 1080 -22.07 -31.81 -19.62
CA THR A 1080 -21.64 -33.22 -19.74
C THR A 1080 -21.73 -33.74 -21.18
N ASN A 1081 -22.56 -33.14 -22.03
CA ASN A 1081 -22.68 -33.49 -23.45
C ASN A 1081 -21.74 -32.67 -24.33
N ILE A 1082 -21.69 -31.35 -24.16
CA ILE A 1082 -21.08 -30.43 -25.13
C ILE A 1082 -19.97 -29.53 -24.54
N GLY A 1083 -19.61 -29.75 -23.27
CA GLY A 1083 -18.70 -28.87 -22.54
C GLY A 1083 -19.33 -27.52 -22.16
N HIS A 1084 -18.49 -26.62 -21.64
CA HIS A 1084 -18.87 -25.28 -21.25
C HIS A 1084 -18.74 -24.31 -22.42
N LEU A 1085 -19.89 -23.90 -22.97
CA LEU A 1085 -19.97 -22.94 -24.09
C LEU A 1085 -19.81 -21.47 -23.69
N ASP A 1086 -19.11 -21.20 -22.58
CA ASP A 1086 -18.87 -19.86 -22.01
C ASP A 1086 -20.10 -18.92 -22.09
N VAL A 1087 -20.04 -17.88 -22.94
CA VAL A 1087 -21.08 -16.85 -23.12
C VAL A 1087 -22.42 -17.46 -23.55
N ALA A 1088 -22.40 -18.52 -24.37
CA ALA A 1088 -23.60 -19.21 -24.89
C ALA A 1088 -24.16 -20.28 -23.93
N ALA A 1089 -23.52 -20.52 -22.78
CA ALA A 1089 -23.92 -21.62 -21.88
C ALA A 1089 -25.34 -21.47 -21.32
N GLY A 1090 -25.75 -20.24 -20.98
CA GLY A 1090 -27.07 -19.94 -20.41
C GLY A 1090 -28.22 -20.24 -21.38
N VAL A 1091 -28.20 -19.64 -22.57
CA VAL A 1091 -29.23 -19.88 -23.61
C VAL A 1091 -29.28 -21.35 -24.05
N THR A 1092 -28.14 -22.04 -24.07
CA THR A 1092 -28.11 -23.48 -24.40
C THR A 1092 -28.87 -24.32 -23.36
N GLY A 1093 -28.73 -24.00 -22.07
CA GLY A 1093 -29.51 -24.62 -21.00
C GLY A 1093 -31.01 -24.36 -21.16
N VAL A 1094 -31.39 -23.12 -21.51
CA VAL A 1094 -32.79 -22.75 -21.79
C VAL A 1094 -33.35 -23.54 -22.97
N ILE A 1095 -32.63 -23.65 -24.08
CA ILE A 1095 -33.04 -24.42 -25.26
C ILE A 1095 -33.20 -25.91 -24.91
N LYS A 1096 -32.26 -26.50 -24.15
CA LYS A 1096 -32.38 -27.87 -23.65
C LYS A 1096 -33.68 -28.06 -22.86
N VAL A 1097 -34.01 -27.15 -21.94
CA VAL A 1097 -35.24 -27.24 -21.14
C VAL A 1097 -36.50 -27.07 -21.99
N CYS A 1098 -36.49 -26.16 -22.98
CA CYS A 1098 -37.60 -26.01 -23.92
C CYS A 1098 -37.86 -27.31 -24.69
N GLN A 1099 -36.79 -27.96 -25.18
CA GLN A 1099 -36.91 -29.24 -25.87
C GLN A 1099 -37.31 -30.38 -24.93
N ALA A 1100 -36.81 -30.40 -23.69
CA ALA A 1100 -37.23 -31.35 -22.66
C ALA A 1100 -38.73 -31.26 -22.34
N LEU A 1101 -39.27 -30.04 -22.24
CA LEU A 1101 -40.71 -29.79 -22.07
C LEU A 1101 -41.52 -30.21 -23.30
N ARG A 1102 -41.04 -29.86 -24.51
CA ARG A 1102 -41.68 -30.21 -25.79
C ARG A 1102 -41.80 -31.72 -25.98
N HIS A 1103 -40.76 -32.46 -25.61
CA HIS A 1103 -40.68 -33.90 -25.78
C HIS A 1103 -41.06 -34.70 -24.53
N GLU A 1104 -41.42 -34.02 -23.43
CA GLU A 1104 -41.80 -34.64 -22.16
C GLU A 1104 -40.76 -35.67 -21.68
N MET A 1105 -39.48 -35.28 -21.73
CA MET A 1105 -38.35 -36.15 -21.42
C MET A 1105 -37.20 -35.35 -20.80
N LEU A 1106 -36.64 -35.86 -19.70
CA LEU A 1106 -35.39 -35.36 -19.12
C LEU A 1106 -34.22 -36.20 -19.66
N PRO A 1107 -33.27 -35.62 -20.42
CA PRO A 1107 -32.09 -36.34 -20.87
C PRO A 1107 -31.10 -36.58 -19.72
N ALA A 1108 -30.34 -37.67 -19.83
CA ALA A 1108 -29.31 -38.05 -18.87
C ALA A 1108 -28.22 -36.98 -18.69
N THR A 1109 -27.73 -36.83 -17.46
CA THR A 1109 -26.48 -36.14 -17.14
C THR A 1109 -25.34 -37.15 -17.28
N LEU A 1110 -24.54 -36.99 -18.33
CA LEU A 1110 -23.53 -37.99 -18.68
C LEU A 1110 -22.42 -38.08 -17.63
N HIS A 1111 -21.76 -39.25 -17.62
CA HIS A 1111 -20.62 -39.58 -16.75
C HIS A 1111 -20.91 -39.62 -15.25
N PHE A 1112 -22.16 -39.42 -14.82
CA PHE A 1112 -22.57 -39.65 -13.45
C PHE A 1112 -22.67 -41.15 -13.15
N ARG A 1113 -21.80 -41.63 -12.28
CA ARG A 1113 -21.74 -43.02 -11.79
C ARG A 1113 -22.01 -43.09 -10.30
N ARG A 1114 -21.48 -42.15 -9.53
CA ARG A 1114 -21.59 -42.11 -8.07
C ARG A 1114 -21.69 -40.66 -7.60
N PRO A 1115 -22.50 -40.35 -6.59
CA PRO A 1115 -22.60 -38.99 -6.07
C PRO A 1115 -21.26 -38.51 -5.53
N ASN A 1116 -20.97 -37.23 -5.78
CA ASN A 1116 -19.82 -36.54 -5.17
C ASN A 1116 -19.93 -36.61 -3.63
N PRO A 1117 -18.91 -37.10 -2.91
CA PRO A 1117 -18.97 -37.27 -1.45
C PRO A 1117 -19.12 -35.95 -0.68
N ASN A 1118 -18.84 -34.82 -1.31
CA ASN A 1118 -19.06 -33.49 -0.74
C ASN A 1118 -20.53 -33.02 -0.90
N ILE A 1119 -21.40 -33.82 -1.51
CA ILE A 1119 -22.82 -33.54 -1.71
C ILE A 1119 -23.64 -34.66 -1.08
N ASP A 1120 -24.32 -34.35 0.02
CA ASP A 1120 -25.22 -35.28 0.70
C ASP A 1120 -26.62 -35.26 0.04
N PHE A 1121 -26.73 -35.85 -1.15
CA PHE A 1121 -27.96 -35.81 -1.96
C PHE A 1121 -29.20 -36.33 -1.21
N ASP A 1122 -29.04 -37.33 -0.33
CA ASP A 1122 -30.13 -37.89 0.48
C ASP A 1122 -30.81 -36.83 1.36
N ARG A 1123 -30.07 -35.78 1.74
CA ARG A 1123 -30.56 -34.64 2.52
C ARG A 1123 -30.93 -33.43 1.68
N THR A 1124 -30.84 -33.52 0.36
CA THR A 1124 -31.23 -32.43 -0.55
C THR A 1124 -32.60 -32.68 -1.19
N PRO A 1125 -33.27 -31.64 -1.69
CA PRO A 1125 -34.44 -31.79 -2.57
C PRO A 1125 -34.15 -32.52 -3.89
N PHE A 1126 -32.87 -32.67 -4.24
CA PHE A 1126 -32.44 -33.01 -5.59
C PHE A 1126 -32.01 -34.46 -5.74
N TYR A 1127 -32.21 -35.01 -6.93
CA TYR A 1127 -31.58 -36.25 -7.38
C TYR A 1127 -31.00 -36.02 -8.78
N VAL A 1128 -29.81 -36.56 -9.06
CA VAL A 1128 -29.20 -36.41 -10.37
C VAL A 1128 -29.95 -37.27 -11.40
N VAL A 1129 -30.31 -36.68 -12.53
CA VAL A 1129 -30.93 -37.41 -13.66
C VAL A 1129 -29.83 -38.23 -14.36
N ALA A 1130 -29.51 -39.40 -13.81
CA ALA A 1130 -28.44 -40.26 -14.28
C ALA A 1130 -28.76 -40.97 -15.60
N GLU A 1131 -30.03 -41.29 -15.82
CA GLU A 1131 -30.55 -41.94 -17.02
C GLU A 1131 -31.69 -41.09 -17.59
N SER A 1132 -31.84 -41.10 -18.92
CA SER A 1132 -32.93 -40.37 -19.54
C SER A 1132 -34.28 -40.95 -19.12
N GLN A 1133 -35.19 -40.08 -18.70
CA GLN A 1133 -36.46 -40.49 -18.10
C GLN A 1133 -37.63 -39.65 -18.62
N PRO A 1134 -38.87 -40.19 -18.64
CA PRO A 1134 -40.05 -39.43 -18.98
C PRO A 1134 -40.27 -38.24 -18.04
N TRP A 1135 -40.74 -37.12 -18.58
CA TRP A 1135 -41.14 -35.93 -17.85
C TRP A 1135 -42.58 -35.56 -18.20
N PRO A 1136 -43.55 -36.37 -17.74
CA PRO A 1136 -44.93 -36.20 -18.14
C PRO A 1136 -45.50 -34.90 -17.59
N ARG A 1137 -46.35 -34.24 -18.39
CA ARG A 1137 -47.11 -33.07 -17.92
C ARG A 1137 -47.94 -33.46 -16.70
N SER A 1138 -47.82 -32.70 -15.62
CA SER A 1138 -48.67 -32.88 -14.43
C SER A 1138 -50.15 -32.71 -14.81
N GLN A 1139 -50.98 -33.72 -14.53
CA GLN A 1139 -52.41 -33.64 -14.79
C GLN A 1139 -53.06 -32.63 -13.84
N ARG A 1140 -53.87 -31.71 -14.37
CA ARG A 1140 -54.71 -30.81 -13.57
C ARG A 1140 -55.57 -31.66 -12.60
N GLN A 1141 -55.43 -31.45 -11.29
CA GLN A 1141 -56.51 -31.81 -10.39
C GLN A 1141 -57.67 -30.83 -10.63
N GLU A 1142 -58.80 -31.35 -11.13
CA GLU A 1142 -60.03 -30.56 -11.26
C GLU A 1142 -60.45 -30.04 -9.87
N GLY A 1143 -60.29 -28.73 -9.64
CA GLY A 1143 -60.71 -28.05 -8.40
C GLY A 1143 -59.66 -27.14 -7.74
N GLY A 1144 -58.40 -27.12 -8.19
CA GLY A 1144 -57.37 -26.23 -7.68
C GLY A 1144 -57.25 -24.91 -8.45
N ASP A 1145 -57.10 -23.80 -7.73
CA ASP A 1145 -57.00 -22.44 -8.27
C ASP A 1145 -55.95 -22.32 -9.39
N ALA A 1146 -56.27 -21.57 -10.45
CA ALA A 1146 -55.60 -21.58 -11.76
C ALA A 1146 -54.14 -21.07 -11.76
N SER A 1147 -53.59 -20.74 -10.60
CA SER A 1147 -52.27 -20.15 -10.38
C SER A 1147 -51.15 -21.16 -10.03
N THR A 1148 -51.48 -22.43 -9.77
CA THR A 1148 -50.56 -23.36 -9.08
C THR A 1148 -49.92 -24.47 -9.91
N ALA A 1149 -50.24 -24.61 -11.21
CA ALA A 1149 -49.55 -25.58 -12.07
C ALA A 1149 -48.39 -24.91 -12.82
N ALA A 1150 -47.18 -25.04 -12.28
CA ALA A 1150 -45.94 -24.90 -13.04
C ALA A 1150 -45.33 -26.30 -13.19
N VAL A 1151 -44.87 -26.62 -14.41
CA VAL A 1151 -44.08 -27.83 -14.73
C VAL A 1151 -42.61 -27.51 -14.49
#